data_AF-A0A2P5EMR4-F1
#
_entry.id   AF-A0A2P5EMR4-F1
#
_cell.length_a   1.000
_cell.length_b   1.000
_cell.length_c   1.000
_cell.angle_alpha   90.00
_cell.angle_beta   90.00
_cell.angle_gamma   90.00
#
_symmetry.space_group_name_H-M   'P 1'
#
loop_
_entity.id
_entity.type
_entity.pdbx_description
1 polymer ?
#
loop_
_entity_poly.entity_id
_entity_poly.type
_entity_poly.pdbx_seq_one_letter_code
_entity_poly.pdbx_strand_id
1 'polypeptide(L)'
;MPELRSGVRRSKRLGDLQPSPQQIGQAENWALPTQNKTRRRVGGGRGRGGNAVAKGPSTAIPTRQTAGGRGRGIKLIDLDPEPCEVVPEAAAGPVFNCVEVIADKDIAMEGGGSADKMMGVEEEPSTTPVPERVQVGNSPVYKTERKLGKGGFGQVYVGRRVSGGSDRTGADAIEVALKFEHRNSKGCNYGPPYEWQVYNTLNGCYGIPWVHYKGRQGDFYILVMDMLGPSLWDVWNSLGQSMSPNMAACIAVEAVSILEKLHMKGFVHGDVKPENFLLGQPGTADEKKLYLIDLGLASRWKDASSGQHVEYDQRPDIFRGTIRYASVHAHLGRTGSRRDDLESLAYTLIFLIKGRLPWQGYQGDNKSFLVCKKKMAISAELMCCFCPAPFKQFLEAVTNMKFDEEPNYPKLISFFESLIEPCVPLRPIRIDGALKVGQKRGRMPINLEEEEQPKKKVRLGSPATQWISVYNARRPMKQRYHYNVADTRLRQHVDKGNEDGLFISSVASAGNLWALIMDAGTGFSSQDWIMEQWEKNFYISSIAGATNGSSLVVMSKGTPYTQQSYKVSDSFPYKWINKKWKEGFHVTSMTTAGSRWGVVMSRNAGYSDQVVELDFLYPSEGIHRRWENGYRITSMAATADQAAFILSIPKRKLMDETQETLRTSAFPSSHVKEKWSKNLYIASICYGRTVC
;
A
#
# COMPACT_ATOMS: atom_id res chain seq x y z
N MET A 1 -11.08 -28.10 -49.85
CA MET A 1 -11.02 -27.46 -51.19
C MET A 1 -12.27 -26.62 -51.37
N PRO A 2 -12.24 -25.49 -52.11
CA PRO A 2 -11.21 -25.04 -53.07
C PRO A 2 -10.33 -23.87 -52.53
N GLU A 3 -9.01 -23.95 -52.65
CA GLU A 3 -8.10 -23.34 -53.67
C GLU A 3 -7.57 -21.95 -53.25
N LEU A 4 -6.35 -21.84 -52.69
CA LEU A 4 -5.00 -21.87 -53.30
C LEU A 4 -4.55 -20.53 -53.92
N ARG A 5 -3.54 -19.90 -53.30
CA ARG A 5 -2.27 -19.58 -53.97
C ARG A 5 -1.13 -19.40 -52.96
N SER A 6 -0.16 -20.28 -53.10
CA SER A 6 1.13 -20.34 -52.41
C SER A 6 2.22 -19.70 -53.28
N GLY A 7 3.30 -19.27 -52.65
CA GLY A 7 4.57 -18.95 -53.30
C GLY A 7 5.72 -19.30 -52.37
N VAL A 8 6.41 -20.42 -52.65
CA VAL A 8 7.64 -20.86 -51.97
C VAL A 8 8.77 -20.91 -53.01
N ARG A 9 9.96 -20.40 -52.66
CA ARG A 9 11.32 -20.76 -53.15
C ARG A 9 12.34 -20.11 -52.21
N ARG A 10 13.50 -20.65 -51.81
CA ARG A 10 14.16 -21.96 -51.84
C ARG A 10 15.39 -21.83 -50.92
N SER A 11 15.72 -22.92 -50.23
CA SER A 11 16.92 -23.24 -49.44
C SER A 11 18.30 -22.78 -49.98
N LYS A 12 19.25 -22.49 -49.08
CA LYS A 12 20.56 -23.18 -49.01
C LYS A 12 21.31 -22.92 -47.68
N ARG A 13 21.81 -24.02 -47.09
CA ARG A 13 22.76 -24.14 -45.96
C ARG A 13 24.22 -24.00 -46.43
N LEU A 14 25.10 -23.61 -45.51
CA LEU A 14 26.48 -24.08 -45.25
C LEU A 14 27.04 -23.09 -44.20
N GLY A 15 27.67 -23.43 -43.07
CA GLY A 15 28.35 -24.64 -42.62
C GLY A 15 29.60 -24.15 -41.84
N ASP A 16 29.62 -24.43 -40.54
CA ASP A 16 30.73 -24.54 -39.57
C ASP A 16 32.01 -23.67 -39.69
N LEU A 17 32.42 -23.10 -38.55
CA LEU A 17 33.67 -23.47 -37.86
C LEU A 17 33.90 -22.56 -36.62
N GLN A 18 33.80 -23.16 -35.44
CA GLN A 18 34.52 -22.74 -34.23
C GLN A 18 36.03 -23.02 -34.44
N PRO A 19 36.98 -22.35 -33.75
CA PRO A 19 37.15 -22.59 -32.30
C PRO A 19 37.63 -21.37 -31.47
N SER A 20 37.38 -21.45 -30.17
CA SER A 20 38.14 -20.73 -29.13
C SER A 20 39.54 -21.35 -28.96
N PRO A 21 40.55 -20.61 -28.43
CA PRO A 21 40.87 -20.82 -27.01
C PRO A 21 41.47 -19.62 -26.24
N GLN A 22 41.15 -19.61 -24.94
CA GLN A 22 41.97 -19.39 -23.74
C GLN A 22 42.79 -18.11 -23.44
N GLN A 23 42.58 -17.70 -22.18
CA GLN A 23 43.34 -16.94 -21.18
C GLN A 23 44.87 -16.81 -21.30
N ILE A 24 45.37 -15.65 -20.84
CA ILE A 24 46.57 -15.28 -20.03
C ILE A 24 46.55 -13.73 -20.04
N GLY A 25 46.84 -12.90 -19.03
CA GLY A 25 47.50 -13.00 -17.73
C GLY A 25 48.35 -11.72 -17.55
N GLN A 26 47.99 -10.90 -16.55
CA GLN A 26 48.82 -10.00 -15.72
C GLN A 26 49.69 -8.84 -16.28
N ALA A 27 49.59 -7.75 -15.50
CA ALA A 27 50.65 -6.90 -14.92
C ALA A 27 51.14 -5.61 -15.63
N GLU A 28 51.08 -4.54 -14.80
CA GLU A 28 52.09 -3.48 -14.62
C GLU A 28 52.22 -2.39 -15.71
N ASN A 29 52.54 -1.12 -15.46
CA ASN A 29 52.59 -0.21 -14.30
C ASN A 29 53.07 1.15 -14.88
N TRP A 30 52.91 2.23 -14.13
CA TRP A 30 53.68 3.50 -14.21
C TRP A 30 53.46 4.55 -15.33
N ALA A 31 53.06 5.72 -14.82
CA ALA A 31 53.70 7.04 -14.97
C ALA A 31 53.25 8.03 -16.05
N LEU A 32 52.90 9.21 -15.54
CA LEU A 32 52.76 10.53 -16.17
C LEU A 32 54.04 10.99 -16.89
N PRO A 33 53.90 11.96 -17.82
CA PRO A 33 54.56 13.27 -17.65
C PRO A 33 53.58 14.43 -17.95
N THR A 34 53.41 15.42 -17.08
CA THR A 34 54.18 16.67 -16.87
C THR A 34 53.93 17.82 -17.86
N GLN A 35 53.94 19.00 -17.24
CA GLN A 35 53.58 20.36 -17.66
C GLN A 35 54.51 20.99 -18.71
N ASN A 36 54.02 22.03 -19.40
CA ASN A 36 54.69 23.33 -19.57
C ASN A 36 53.71 24.34 -20.22
N LYS A 37 53.30 25.42 -19.53
CA LYS A 37 53.91 26.76 -19.37
C LYS A 37 54.00 27.65 -20.63
N THR A 38 53.34 28.81 -20.48
CA THR A 38 53.68 30.17 -20.96
C THR A 38 53.50 30.57 -22.42
N ARG A 39 52.70 31.62 -22.70
CA ARG A 39 53.20 33.01 -22.97
C ARG A 39 52.09 34.06 -23.17
N ARG A 40 52.39 35.28 -22.69
CA ARG A 40 51.70 36.58 -22.87
C ARG A 40 51.82 37.15 -24.30
N ARG A 41 50.85 38.00 -24.68
CA ARG A 41 50.95 39.31 -25.40
C ARG A 41 49.57 40.00 -25.28
N VAL A 42 49.35 41.09 -24.53
CA VAL A 42 49.68 42.53 -24.71
C VAL A 42 49.00 43.22 -25.90
N GLY A 43 48.22 44.26 -25.57
CA GLY A 43 47.66 45.32 -26.43
C GLY A 43 46.20 45.61 -26.04
N GLY A 44 45.72 46.78 -25.60
CA GLY A 44 46.24 48.15 -25.58
C GLY A 44 45.17 49.11 -26.15
N GLY A 45 44.68 50.07 -25.33
CA GLY A 45 43.80 51.20 -25.74
C GLY A 45 42.44 51.20 -25.02
N ARG A 46 42.15 51.98 -23.96
CA ARG A 46 42.06 53.45 -23.70
C ARG A 46 40.88 54.20 -24.37
N GLY A 47 40.10 54.87 -23.51
CA GLY A 47 39.10 55.93 -23.78
C GLY A 47 37.71 55.56 -23.22
N ARG A 48 37.23 55.92 -22.01
CA ARG A 48 37.22 57.11 -21.13
C ARG A 48 36.11 58.13 -21.48
N GLY A 49 35.18 58.31 -20.52
CA GLY A 49 34.26 59.45 -20.35
C GLY A 49 32.80 59.16 -20.76
N GLY A 50 31.75 59.43 -20.00
CA GLY A 50 31.58 60.13 -18.72
C GLY A 50 30.24 60.87 -18.67
N ASN A 51 29.42 60.56 -17.65
CA ASN A 51 28.44 61.40 -16.93
C ASN A 51 27.13 61.98 -17.54
N ALA A 52 26.07 61.77 -16.74
CA ALA A 52 25.08 62.73 -16.19
C ALA A 52 23.65 62.87 -16.78
N VAL A 53 22.67 62.45 -15.94
CA VAL A 53 21.51 63.18 -15.34
C VAL A 53 20.69 64.18 -16.18
N ALA A 54 19.35 63.98 -16.23
CA ALA A 54 18.25 64.96 -15.93
C ALA A 54 16.87 64.37 -16.31
N LYS A 55 15.91 64.23 -15.36
CA LYS A 55 14.70 65.05 -15.10
C LYS A 55 13.62 65.11 -16.22
N GLY A 56 12.37 64.84 -15.83
CA GLY A 56 11.14 64.76 -16.66
C GLY A 56 10.65 66.10 -17.25
N PRO A 57 9.41 66.20 -17.79
CA PRO A 57 8.21 66.12 -16.93
C PRO A 57 6.95 65.47 -17.55
N SER A 58 5.94 65.36 -16.70
CA SER A 58 4.53 65.01 -16.90
C SER A 58 3.71 66.05 -17.68
N THR A 59 2.70 65.61 -18.44
CA THR A 59 1.53 66.42 -18.84
C THR A 59 0.25 65.58 -18.88
N ALA A 60 -0.84 66.18 -18.41
CA ALA A 60 -2.15 65.61 -18.18
C ALA A 60 -3.12 65.69 -19.40
N ILE A 61 -4.06 64.74 -19.40
CA ILE A 61 -5.42 64.56 -19.95
C ILE A 61 -6.09 65.77 -20.68
N PRO A 62 -6.95 65.53 -21.70
CA PRO A 62 -8.42 65.58 -21.45
C PRO A 62 -9.27 64.47 -22.14
N THR A 63 -10.19 63.94 -21.33
CA THR A 63 -11.60 63.54 -21.57
C THR A 63 -12.12 63.12 -22.96
N ARG A 64 -12.72 61.91 -23.02
CA ARG A 64 -14.04 61.70 -23.66
C ARG A 64 -14.80 60.50 -23.05
N GLN A 65 -16.03 60.75 -22.61
CA GLN A 65 -17.03 59.75 -22.21
C GLN A 65 -17.67 59.10 -23.44
N THR A 66 -18.00 57.80 -23.38
CA THR A 66 -19.34 57.25 -23.70
C THR A 66 -19.44 55.73 -23.45
N ALA A 67 -20.48 55.38 -22.68
CA ALA A 67 -21.39 54.22 -22.76
C ALA A 67 -20.88 52.76 -22.73
N GLY A 68 -21.13 52.11 -21.57
CA GLY A 68 -22.13 51.03 -21.44
C GLY A 68 -21.82 49.62 -21.98
N GLY A 69 -21.55 48.67 -21.08
CA GLY A 69 -21.46 47.25 -21.44
C GLY A 69 -21.37 46.27 -20.27
N ARG A 70 -22.52 46.03 -19.61
CA ARG A 70 -22.97 44.84 -18.85
C ARG A 70 -21.91 43.92 -18.21
N GLY A 71 -21.93 43.90 -16.88
CA GLY A 71 -21.20 42.94 -16.05
C GLY A 71 -21.80 41.53 -15.99
N ARG A 72 -20.99 40.63 -15.45
CA ARG A 72 -21.40 39.44 -14.69
C ARG A 72 -20.41 39.24 -13.55
N GLY A 73 -20.78 39.71 -12.35
CA GLY A 73 -20.11 39.35 -11.11
C GLY A 73 -20.38 37.88 -10.78
N ILE A 74 -19.35 37.16 -10.36
CA ILE A 74 -19.43 35.80 -9.81
C ILE A 74 -19.48 35.94 -8.29
N LYS A 75 -20.51 35.35 -7.68
CA LYS A 75 -20.78 35.39 -6.24
C LYS A 75 -19.71 34.65 -5.43
N LEU A 76 -19.19 35.31 -4.39
CA LEU A 76 -18.62 34.68 -3.19
C LEU A 76 -19.69 33.82 -2.51
N ILE A 77 -19.30 32.66 -1.97
CA ILE A 77 -20.08 31.92 -0.98
C ILE A 77 -19.19 31.87 0.26
N ASP A 78 -19.49 32.72 1.23
CA ASP A 78 -18.98 32.61 2.60
C ASP A 78 -19.74 31.48 3.32
N LEU A 79 -19.00 30.65 4.06
CA LEU A 79 -19.53 29.79 5.09
C LEU A 79 -18.95 30.30 6.41
N ASP A 80 -19.80 30.94 7.21
CA ASP A 80 -19.46 31.40 8.55
C ASP A 80 -19.09 30.22 9.48
N PRO A 81 -18.07 30.35 10.34
CA PRO A 81 -17.80 29.41 11.41
C PRO A 81 -18.62 29.76 12.67
N GLU A 82 -19.39 28.79 13.16
CA GLU A 82 -20.06 28.86 14.48
C GLU A 82 -19.02 28.89 15.63
N PRO A 83 -19.22 29.70 16.68
CA PRO A 83 -18.28 29.80 17.80
C PRO A 83 -18.50 28.71 18.87
N CYS A 84 -17.42 28.04 19.29
CA CYS A 84 -17.42 27.15 20.45
C CYS A 84 -17.12 27.94 21.74
N GLU A 85 -17.97 27.76 22.76
CA GLU A 85 -17.75 28.25 24.12
C GLU A 85 -16.66 27.46 24.86
N VAL A 86 -15.86 28.19 25.62
CA VAL A 86 -14.73 27.70 26.43
C VAL A 86 -15.21 27.49 27.87
N VAL A 87 -14.98 26.29 28.42
CA VAL A 87 -15.14 26.02 29.87
C VAL A 87 -13.79 25.53 30.43
N PRO A 88 -13.32 25.98 31.62
CA PRO A 88 -11.93 25.79 32.04
C PRO A 88 -11.62 24.41 32.64
N GLU A 89 -10.36 24.01 32.45
CA GLU A 89 -9.66 22.84 33.02
C GLU A 89 -9.62 22.84 34.57
N ALA A 90 -9.75 21.65 35.16
CA ALA A 90 -9.39 21.38 36.55
C ALA A 90 -8.43 20.17 36.65
N ALA A 91 -7.21 20.51 37.08
CA ALA A 91 -6.20 19.80 37.88
C ALA A 91 -6.07 18.26 37.85
N ALA A 92 -4.82 17.83 37.64
CA ALA A 92 -4.30 16.48 37.81
C ALA A 92 -4.02 16.10 39.29
N GLY A 93 -4.19 14.82 39.62
CA GLY A 93 -3.73 14.15 40.84
C GLY A 93 -3.66 12.61 40.65
N PRO A 94 -2.84 11.88 41.42
CA PRO A 94 -2.10 10.70 40.94
C PRO A 94 -2.83 9.36 41.09
N VAL A 95 -2.51 8.41 40.21
CA VAL A 95 -2.99 7.02 40.24
C VAL A 95 -1.92 6.09 40.82
N PHE A 96 -2.30 5.33 41.85
CA PHE A 96 -1.61 4.11 42.31
C PHE A 96 -2.49 2.87 42.05
N ASN A 97 -1.82 1.75 41.76
CA ASN A 97 -2.33 0.44 41.37
C ASN A 97 -3.43 -0.17 42.28
N CYS A 98 -4.37 -0.92 41.71
CA CYS A 98 -4.53 -2.35 42.02
C CYS A 98 -5.37 -3.08 40.96
N VAL A 99 -5.08 -4.37 40.82
CA VAL A 99 -5.66 -5.35 39.89
C VAL A 99 -6.98 -5.87 40.46
N GLU A 100 -8.00 -6.04 39.63
CA GLU A 100 -8.99 -7.10 39.85
C GLU A 100 -9.59 -7.61 38.53
N VAL A 101 -9.75 -8.92 38.49
CA VAL A 101 -10.14 -9.77 37.37
C VAL A 101 -11.65 -9.92 37.39
N ILE A 102 -12.35 -9.58 36.31
CA ILE A 102 -13.75 -9.98 36.11
C ILE A 102 -13.91 -10.55 34.71
N ALA A 103 -14.45 -11.77 34.69
CA ALA A 103 -14.74 -12.59 33.53
C ALA A 103 -16.15 -12.26 33.01
N ASP A 104 -16.29 -12.05 31.70
CA ASP A 104 -17.60 -11.92 31.05
C ASP A 104 -17.89 -13.16 30.21
N LYS A 105 -19.06 -13.78 30.50
CA LYS A 105 -19.70 -14.84 29.74
C LYS A 105 -21.03 -14.33 29.16
N ASP A 106 -21.31 -14.84 27.97
CA ASP A 106 -22.37 -14.51 27.02
C ASP A 106 -23.81 -14.70 27.52
N ILE A 107 -24.77 -14.06 26.84
CA ILE A 107 -26.16 -14.53 26.77
C ILE A 107 -26.67 -14.54 25.32
N ALA A 108 -27.01 -15.74 24.86
CA ALA A 108 -27.78 -16.05 23.66
C ALA A 108 -29.29 -16.15 24.01
N MET A 109 -30.17 -15.92 23.02
CA MET A 109 -31.63 -16.12 23.15
C MET A 109 -32.22 -16.97 22.00
N GLU A 110 -32.93 -18.03 22.38
CA GLU A 110 -34.13 -18.66 21.78
C GLU A 110 -35.09 -18.89 22.98
N GLY A 111 -36.43 -18.91 22.95
CA GLY A 111 -37.50 -18.79 21.97
C GLY A 111 -38.78 -19.41 22.59
N GLY A 112 -39.95 -18.74 22.52
CA GLY A 112 -41.28 -19.37 22.70
C GLY A 112 -42.38 -18.61 23.47
N GLY A 113 -43.53 -18.34 22.81
CA GLY A 113 -44.88 -18.41 23.45
C GLY A 113 -45.82 -17.17 23.52
N SER A 114 -46.48 -16.80 22.40
CA SER A 114 -47.83 -16.20 22.18
C SER A 114 -48.59 -15.34 23.24
N ALA A 115 -48.95 -14.09 22.89
CA ALA A 115 -50.34 -13.59 22.72
C ALA A 115 -50.41 -12.06 22.41
N ASP A 116 -51.01 -11.72 21.26
CA ASP A 116 -51.61 -10.45 20.77
C ASP A 116 -51.23 -9.08 21.37
N LYS A 117 -50.54 -8.25 20.55
CA LYS A 117 -51.15 -7.02 20.00
C LYS A 117 -50.26 -6.39 18.91
N MET A 118 -50.91 -6.17 17.78
CA MET A 118 -50.39 -5.65 16.52
C MET A 118 -49.95 -4.18 16.63
N MET A 119 -48.70 -3.88 16.31
CA MET A 119 -48.23 -2.56 15.86
C MET A 119 -46.93 -2.76 15.06
N GLY A 120 -47.00 -2.42 13.77
CA GLY A 120 -45.97 -2.74 12.77
C GLY A 120 -44.67 -1.98 13.00
N VAL A 121 -43.57 -2.71 12.81
CA VAL A 121 -42.22 -2.15 12.60
C VAL A 121 -41.87 -2.46 11.15
N GLU A 122 -41.54 -1.42 10.40
CA GLU A 122 -41.15 -1.48 9.00
C GLU A 122 -39.83 -2.27 8.85
N GLU A 123 -39.89 -3.45 8.23
CA GLU A 123 -38.73 -4.14 7.68
C GLU A 123 -38.31 -3.44 6.37
N GLU A 124 -37.04 -3.01 6.30
CA GLU A 124 -36.40 -2.65 5.03
C GLU A 124 -36.32 -3.87 4.08
N PRO A 125 -36.39 -3.69 2.76
CA PRO A 125 -37.11 -4.60 1.88
C PRO A 125 -36.25 -5.72 1.24
N SER A 126 -36.85 -6.92 1.20
CA SER A 126 -36.64 -8.01 0.23
C SER A 126 -35.23 -8.62 0.10
N THR A 127 -34.96 -9.68 0.88
CA THR A 127 -34.09 -10.75 0.36
C THR A 127 -34.97 -11.71 -0.42
N THR A 128 -34.85 -11.70 -1.75
CA THR A 128 -35.48 -12.72 -2.61
C THR A 128 -35.13 -14.10 -2.03
N PRO A 129 -36.10 -14.98 -1.74
CA PRO A 129 -35.80 -16.28 -1.16
C PRO A 129 -34.94 -17.10 -2.14
N VAL A 130 -33.98 -17.85 -1.60
CA VAL A 130 -33.16 -18.75 -2.43
C VAL A 130 -34.04 -19.86 -3.01
N PRO A 131 -33.78 -20.33 -4.25
CA PRO A 131 -34.56 -21.40 -4.86
C PRO A 131 -34.56 -22.68 -4.00
N GLU A 132 -35.74 -23.26 -3.77
CA GLU A 132 -35.89 -24.52 -3.03
C GLU A 132 -35.31 -25.73 -3.80
N ARG A 133 -35.35 -25.66 -5.14
CA ARG A 133 -34.73 -26.64 -6.04
C ARG A 133 -33.78 -25.94 -6.97
N VAL A 134 -32.58 -26.49 -7.12
CA VAL A 134 -31.53 -25.98 -8.00
C VAL A 134 -31.26 -26.97 -9.12
N GLN A 135 -31.27 -26.48 -10.35
CA GLN A 135 -30.77 -27.19 -11.52
C GLN A 135 -30.10 -26.19 -12.45
N VAL A 136 -28.80 -26.34 -12.66
CA VAL A 136 -27.98 -25.41 -13.45
C VAL A 136 -27.20 -26.14 -14.54
N GLY A 137 -27.34 -25.69 -15.78
CA GLY A 137 -26.76 -26.39 -16.94
C GLY A 137 -27.25 -27.84 -16.98
N ASN A 138 -26.30 -28.77 -17.06
CA ASN A 138 -26.58 -30.22 -17.08
C ASN A 138 -26.50 -30.86 -15.69
N SER A 139 -26.60 -30.08 -14.61
CA SER A 139 -26.55 -30.63 -13.26
C SER A 139 -27.76 -31.51 -12.96
N PRO A 140 -27.62 -32.46 -12.01
CA PRO A 140 -28.76 -33.03 -11.32
C PRO A 140 -29.63 -31.96 -10.67
N VAL A 141 -30.86 -32.34 -10.31
CA VAL A 141 -31.71 -31.50 -9.46
C VAL A 141 -31.29 -31.68 -8.01
N TYR A 142 -30.98 -30.57 -7.35
CA TYR A 142 -30.66 -30.54 -5.92
C TYR A 142 -31.78 -29.83 -5.16
N LYS A 143 -32.21 -30.41 -4.03
CA LYS A 143 -33.06 -29.73 -3.06
C LYS A 143 -32.17 -28.90 -2.13
N THR A 144 -32.44 -27.60 -2.03
CA THR A 144 -31.78 -26.70 -1.08
C THR A 144 -32.31 -27.02 0.32
N GLU A 145 -31.40 -27.34 1.24
CA GLU A 145 -31.72 -27.68 2.63
C GLU A 145 -31.19 -26.60 3.58
N ARG A 146 -30.55 -27.00 4.68
CA ARG A 146 -30.05 -26.08 5.71
C ARG A 146 -28.97 -25.15 5.17
N LYS A 147 -28.94 -23.94 5.72
CA LYS A 147 -27.88 -22.96 5.47
C LYS A 147 -26.59 -23.40 6.15
N LEU A 148 -25.48 -23.34 5.43
CA LEU A 148 -24.13 -23.61 5.95
C LEU A 148 -23.44 -22.33 6.39
N GLY A 149 -23.66 -21.22 5.68
CA GLY A 149 -23.03 -19.95 6.02
C GLY A 149 -23.52 -18.78 5.18
N LYS A 150 -23.14 -17.58 5.60
CA LYS A 150 -23.32 -16.33 4.83
C LYS A 150 -21.99 -15.60 4.80
N GLY A 151 -21.44 -15.40 3.60
CA GLY A 151 -20.23 -14.62 3.37
C GLY A 151 -20.56 -13.17 2.99
N GLY A 152 -19.52 -12.40 2.68
CA GLY A 152 -19.66 -11.01 2.23
C GLY A 152 -20.32 -10.84 0.85
N PHE A 153 -20.28 -11.89 0.02
CA PHE A 153 -20.74 -11.85 -1.38
C PHE A 153 -21.98 -12.72 -1.63
N GLY A 154 -22.24 -13.73 -0.80
CA GLY A 154 -23.28 -14.72 -1.03
C GLY A 154 -23.64 -15.59 0.17
N GLN A 155 -24.51 -16.56 -0.06
CA GLN A 155 -25.01 -17.49 0.94
C GLN A 155 -24.73 -18.93 0.50
N VAL A 156 -24.37 -19.80 1.43
CA VAL A 156 -24.04 -21.20 1.15
C VAL A 156 -25.02 -22.11 1.87
N TYR A 157 -25.55 -23.11 1.17
CA TYR A 157 -26.53 -24.08 1.66
C TYR A 157 -26.09 -25.50 1.32
N VAL A 158 -26.62 -26.49 2.03
CA VAL A 158 -26.55 -27.88 1.60
C VAL A 158 -27.52 -28.09 0.44
N GLY A 159 -27.03 -28.69 -0.65
CA GLY A 159 -27.85 -29.22 -1.71
C GLY A 159 -27.90 -30.73 -1.61
N ARG A 160 -29.09 -31.31 -1.49
CA ARG A 160 -29.28 -32.77 -1.54
C ARG A 160 -29.80 -33.19 -2.91
N ARG A 161 -29.09 -34.09 -3.57
CA ARG A 161 -29.48 -34.60 -4.89
C ARG A 161 -30.84 -35.31 -4.79
N VAL A 162 -31.77 -34.99 -5.69
CA VAL A 162 -33.14 -35.52 -5.67
C VAL A 162 -33.21 -36.94 -6.23
N SER A 163 -32.38 -37.26 -7.23
CA SER A 163 -32.33 -38.59 -7.85
C SER A 163 -30.91 -38.99 -8.23
N GLY A 164 -30.56 -40.26 -7.96
CA GLY A 164 -29.23 -40.81 -8.17
C GLY A 164 -28.19 -40.30 -7.16
N GLY A 165 -26.95 -40.74 -7.33
CA GLY A 165 -25.83 -40.48 -6.43
C GLY A 165 -25.72 -41.53 -5.33
N SER A 166 -24.55 -42.15 -5.23
CA SER A 166 -24.17 -43.09 -4.16
C SER A 166 -23.00 -42.57 -3.32
N ASP A 167 -22.29 -41.58 -3.85
CA ASP A 167 -20.99 -41.20 -3.34
C ASP A 167 -21.12 -40.10 -2.29
N ARG A 168 -20.11 -39.99 -1.42
CA ARG A 168 -20.02 -38.92 -0.43
C ARG A 168 -19.34 -37.67 -0.97
N THR A 169 -18.56 -37.80 -2.04
CA THR A 169 -17.70 -36.73 -2.58
C THR A 169 -17.73 -36.73 -4.11
N GLY A 170 -17.45 -35.59 -4.74
CA GLY A 170 -17.38 -35.48 -6.20
C GLY A 170 -18.72 -35.19 -6.88
N ALA A 171 -18.74 -35.25 -8.22
CA ALA A 171 -19.88 -34.81 -9.03
C ALA A 171 -21.14 -35.67 -8.84
N ASP A 172 -20.98 -36.92 -8.41
CA ASP A 172 -22.08 -37.85 -8.10
C ASP A 172 -22.46 -37.89 -6.62
N ALA A 173 -21.95 -36.95 -5.80
CA ALA A 173 -22.24 -36.89 -4.38
C ALA A 173 -23.73 -36.67 -4.10
N ILE A 174 -24.22 -37.31 -3.03
CA ILE A 174 -25.59 -37.13 -2.51
C ILE A 174 -25.77 -35.72 -1.95
N GLU A 175 -24.75 -35.19 -1.26
CA GLU A 175 -24.74 -33.84 -0.69
C GLU A 175 -23.64 -32.99 -1.33
N VAL A 176 -23.99 -31.76 -1.67
CA VAL A 176 -23.10 -30.75 -2.27
C VAL A 176 -23.26 -29.41 -1.54
N ALA A 177 -22.28 -28.52 -1.68
CA ALA A 177 -22.42 -27.13 -1.25
C ALA A 177 -22.97 -26.28 -2.41
N LEU A 178 -24.09 -25.59 -2.15
CA LEU A 178 -24.72 -24.65 -3.08
C LEU A 178 -24.41 -23.21 -2.64
N LYS A 179 -23.57 -22.51 -3.39
CA LYS A 179 -23.27 -21.08 -3.15
C LYS A 179 -24.13 -20.22 -4.07
N PHE A 180 -24.92 -19.33 -3.48
CA PHE A 180 -25.81 -18.39 -4.16
C PHE A 180 -25.30 -16.96 -4.01
N GLU A 181 -25.19 -16.26 -5.14
CA GLU A 181 -24.91 -14.82 -5.20
C GLU A 181 -26.00 -14.12 -5.99
N HIS A 182 -26.64 -13.13 -5.38
CA HIS A 182 -27.72 -12.39 -6.03
C HIS A 182 -27.16 -11.49 -7.14
N ARG A 183 -27.91 -11.29 -8.23
CA ARG A 183 -27.47 -10.46 -9.36
C ARG A 183 -27.18 -9.00 -8.98
N ASN A 184 -27.85 -8.49 -7.96
CA ASN A 184 -27.63 -7.14 -7.43
C ASN A 184 -26.51 -7.08 -6.38
N SER A 185 -25.86 -8.21 -6.06
CA SER A 185 -24.70 -8.24 -5.18
C SER A 185 -23.52 -7.46 -5.79
N LYS A 186 -22.69 -6.87 -4.93
CA LYS A 186 -21.45 -6.21 -5.34
C LYS A 186 -20.58 -7.18 -6.15
N GLY A 187 -20.14 -6.76 -7.33
CA GLY A 187 -19.32 -7.58 -8.23
C GLY A 187 -20.11 -8.36 -9.28
N CYS A 188 -21.45 -8.35 -9.24
CA CYS A 188 -22.32 -9.04 -10.20
C CYS A 188 -22.93 -8.12 -11.29
N ASN A 189 -22.66 -6.81 -11.22
CA ASN A 189 -23.28 -5.80 -12.10
C ASN A 189 -23.01 -6.01 -13.60
N TYR A 190 -21.93 -6.72 -13.95
CA TYR A 190 -21.48 -6.91 -15.33
C TYR A 190 -21.49 -8.39 -15.77
N GLY A 191 -22.16 -9.27 -15.02
CA GLY A 191 -22.23 -10.70 -15.31
C GLY A 191 -21.98 -11.56 -14.08
N PRO A 192 -21.59 -12.84 -14.27
CA PRO A 192 -21.26 -13.74 -13.17
C PRO A 192 -20.11 -13.21 -12.30
N PRO A 193 -20.06 -13.58 -11.01
CA PRO A 193 -18.98 -13.20 -10.11
C PRO A 193 -17.60 -13.55 -10.67
N TYR A 194 -16.60 -12.68 -10.42
CA TYR A 194 -15.21 -12.92 -10.81
C TYR A 194 -14.67 -14.26 -10.28
N GLU A 195 -15.14 -14.68 -9.10
CA GLU A 195 -14.83 -15.97 -8.47
C GLU A 195 -15.02 -17.17 -9.42
N TRP A 196 -16.02 -17.13 -10.31
CA TRP A 196 -16.25 -18.19 -11.29
C TRP A 196 -15.08 -18.36 -12.28
N GLN A 197 -14.43 -17.25 -12.66
CA GLN A 197 -13.28 -17.28 -13.55
C GLN A 197 -12.06 -17.85 -12.84
N VAL A 198 -11.93 -17.54 -11.55
CA VAL A 198 -10.86 -18.06 -10.70
C VAL A 198 -11.00 -19.58 -10.56
N TYR A 199 -12.19 -20.10 -10.22
CA TYR A 199 -12.42 -21.55 -10.15
C TYR A 199 -12.21 -22.27 -11.48
N ASN A 200 -12.48 -21.66 -12.64
CA ASN A 200 -12.17 -22.30 -13.92
C ASN A 200 -10.68 -22.60 -14.09
N THR A 201 -9.82 -21.78 -13.50
CA THR A 201 -8.36 -21.95 -13.59
C THR A 201 -7.84 -22.89 -12.49
N LEU A 202 -8.54 -22.94 -11.35
CA LEU A 202 -8.10 -23.62 -10.14
C LEU A 202 -8.81 -24.94 -9.85
N ASN A 203 -9.87 -25.31 -10.57
CA ASN A 203 -10.48 -26.63 -10.41
C ASN A 203 -9.41 -27.73 -10.62
N GLY A 204 -9.35 -28.69 -9.69
CA GLY A 204 -8.31 -29.72 -9.65
C GLY A 204 -6.95 -29.25 -9.09
N CYS A 205 -6.84 -28.00 -8.64
CA CYS A 205 -5.69 -27.52 -7.88
C CYS A 205 -5.70 -28.15 -6.47
N TYR A 206 -4.52 -28.48 -5.96
CA TYR A 206 -4.36 -29.06 -4.63
C TYR A 206 -4.95 -28.15 -3.56
N GLY A 207 -5.79 -28.72 -2.69
CA GLY A 207 -6.45 -28.03 -1.58
C GLY A 207 -7.47 -26.97 -1.99
N ILE A 208 -7.96 -26.99 -3.23
CA ILE A 208 -9.11 -26.20 -3.67
C ILE A 208 -10.28 -27.17 -3.92
N PRO A 209 -11.49 -26.93 -3.37
CA PRO A 209 -12.64 -27.79 -3.64
C PRO A 209 -13.05 -27.73 -5.10
N TRP A 210 -13.62 -28.83 -5.61
CA TRP A 210 -14.15 -28.85 -6.96
C TRP A 210 -15.45 -28.08 -7.07
N VAL A 211 -15.56 -27.29 -8.14
CA VAL A 211 -16.84 -26.81 -8.66
C VAL A 211 -17.30 -27.79 -9.73
N HIS A 212 -18.38 -28.52 -9.47
CA HIS A 212 -18.96 -29.50 -10.40
C HIS A 212 -19.83 -28.83 -11.45
N TYR A 213 -20.67 -27.89 -11.02
CA TYR A 213 -21.59 -27.18 -11.89
C TYR A 213 -21.66 -25.71 -11.50
N LYS A 214 -22.00 -24.87 -12.47
CA LYS A 214 -22.28 -23.46 -12.26
C LYS A 214 -23.29 -22.97 -13.27
N GLY A 215 -24.11 -22.02 -12.87
CA GLY A 215 -25.10 -21.44 -13.76
C GLY A 215 -25.97 -20.44 -13.05
N ARG A 216 -26.94 -19.91 -13.79
CA ARG A 216 -27.89 -18.93 -13.27
C ARG A 216 -29.26 -19.58 -13.16
N GLN A 217 -29.95 -19.35 -12.06
CA GLN A 217 -31.35 -19.72 -11.90
C GLN A 217 -32.08 -18.59 -11.17
N GLY A 218 -33.13 -18.06 -11.80
CA GLY A 218 -33.79 -16.83 -11.34
C GLY A 218 -32.78 -15.68 -11.21
N ASP A 219 -32.80 -15.01 -10.06
CA ASP A 219 -31.92 -13.88 -9.75
C ASP A 219 -30.60 -14.26 -9.06
N PHE A 220 -30.23 -15.54 -9.10
CA PHE A 220 -29.01 -16.04 -8.46
C PHE A 220 -28.03 -16.62 -9.47
N TYR A 221 -26.77 -16.23 -9.31
CA TYR A 221 -25.63 -17.00 -9.78
C TYR A 221 -25.34 -18.10 -8.76
N ILE A 222 -25.22 -19.34 -9.22
CA ILE A 222 -25.09 -20.53 -8.38
C ILE A 222 -23.82 -21.31 -8.73
N LEU A 223 -23.05 -21.68 -7.71
CA LEU A 223 -22.01 -22.70 -7.79
C LEU A 223 -22.45 -23.95 -7.04
N VAL A 224 -22.24 -25.12 -7.65
CA VAL A 224 -22.42 -26.45 -7.06
C VAL A 224 -21.03 -27.03 -6.83
N MET A 225 -20.68 -27.27 -5.58
CA MET A 225 -19.30 -27.53 -5.14
C MET A 225 -19.22 -28.76 -4.24
N ASP A 226 -18.01 -29.28 -4.04
CA ASP A 226 -17.72 -30.31 -3.03
C ASP A 226 -18.28 -29.89 -1.66
N MET A 227 -18.93 -30.84 -0.98
CA MET A 227 -19.31 -30.68 0.42
C MET A 227 -18.08 -30.92 1.31
N LEU A 228 -17.74 -29.95 2.16
CA LEU A 228 -16.60 -30.01 3.07
C LEU A 228 -17.04 -30.17 4.54
N GLY A 229 -16.07 -30.44 5.40
CA GLY A 229 -16.20 -30.53 6.85
C GLY A 229 -16.10 -29.17 7.56
N PRO A 230 -15.84 -29.17 8.88
CA PRO A 230 -15.78 -27.94 9.67
C PRO A 230 -14.60 -27.04 9.25
N SER A 231 -14.77 -25.72 9.43
CA SER A 231 -13.67 -24.76 9.27
C SER A 231 -12.69 -24.83 10.43
N LEU A 232 -11.48 -24.30 10.25
CA LEU A 232 -10.52 -24.17 11.37
C LEU A 232 -11.08 -23.28 12.48
N TRP A 233 -11.97 -22.35 12.16
CA TRP A 233 -12.70 -21.56 13.15
C TRP A 233 -13.61 -22.44 14.01
N ASP A 234 -14.38 -23.33 13.40
CA ASP A 234 -15.27 -24.25 14.11
C ASP A 234 -14.48 -25.22 14.99
N VAL A 235 -13.38 -25.78 14.45
CA VAL A 235 -12.48 -26.66 15.19
C VAL A 235 -11.85 -25.91 16.36
N TRP A 236 -11.36 -24.69 16.16
CA TRP A 236 -10.78 -23.87 17.22
C TRP A 236 -11.77 -23.58 18.36
N ASN A 237 -13.04 -23.29 18.04
CA ASN A 237 -14.08 -23.12 19.05
C ASN A 237 -14.37 -24.43 19.79
N SER A 238 -14.43 -25.56 19.08
CA SER A 238 -14.68 -26.87 19.71
C SER A 238 -13.57 -27.30 20.67
N LEU A 239 -12.35 -26.80 20.48
CA LEU A 239 -11.18 -27.06 21.32
C LEU A 239 -11.02 -26.07 22.49
N GLY A 240 -12.05 -25.26 22.78
CA GLY A 240 -11.99 -24.28 23.86
C GLY A 240 -11.10 -23.07 23.52
N GLN A 241 -11.09 -22.66 22.25
CA GLN A 241 -10.45 -21.42 21.79
C GLN A 241 -8.91 -21.42 21.86
N SER A 242 -8.31 -22.60 21.72
CA SER A 242 -6.86 -22.77 21.64
C SER A 242 -6.49 -24.05 20.89
N MET A 243 -5.46 -23.97 20.04
CA MET A 243 -4.86 -25.14 19.38
C MET A 243 -3.45 -25.38 19.88
N SER A 244 -3.04 -26.65 19.95
CA SER A 244 -1.66 -26.98 20.27
C SER A 244 -0.70 -26.51 19.17
N PRO A 245 0.55 -26.16 19.50
CA PRO A 245 1.54 -25.78 18.49
C PRO A 245 1.80 -26.86 17.44
N ASN A 246 1.71 -28.14 17.80
CA ASN A 246 1.88 -29.26 16.86
C ASN A 246 0.74 -29.31 15.83
N MET A 247 -0.50 -29.04 16.26
CA MET A 247 -1.64 -28.95 15.34
C MET A 247 -1.50 -27.75 14.41
N ALA A 248 -1.17 -26.57 14.97
CA ALA A 248 -0.91 -25.37 14.18
C ALA A 248 0.25 -25.54 13.20
N ALA A 249 1.29 -26.29 13.54
CA ALA A 249 2.41 -26.63 12.65
C ALA A 249 1.96 -27.51 11.47
N CYS A 250 1.10 -28.51 11.70
CA CYS A 250 0.54 -29.31 10.60
C CYS A 250 -0.35 -28.47 9.68
N ILE A 251 -1.16 -27.56 10.25
CA ILE A 251 -1.94 -26.58 9.49
C ILE A 251 -1.02 -25.68 8.66
N ALA A 252 0.09 -25.20 9.23
CA ALA A 252 1.04 -24.34 8.53
C ALA A 252 1.61 -25.03 7.28
N VAL A 253 2.09 -26.26 7.40
CA VAL A 253 2.67 -27.02 6.28
C VAL A 253 1.66 -27.23 5.15
N GLU A 254 0.44 -27.64 5.52
CA GLU A 254 -0.60 -27.87 4.54
C GLU A 254 -1.06 -26.56 3.88
N ALA A 255 -1.33 -25.52 4.66
CA ALA A 255 -1.77 -24.21 4.16
C ALA A 255 -0.72 -23.55 3.26
N VAL A 256 0.58 -23.60 3.61
CA VAL A 256 1.66 -23.08 2.76
C VAL A 256 1.69 -23.81 1.42
N SER A 257 1.44 -25.12 1.41
CA SER A 257 1.41 -25.92 0.17
C SER A 257 0.20 -25.61 -0.71
N ILE A 258 -0.96 -25.36 -0.11
CA ILE A 258 -2.16 -24.92 -0.82
C ILE A 258 -1.92 -23.54 -1.44
N LEU A 259 -1.38 -22.60 -0.67
CA LEU A 259 -1.03 -21.26 -1.14
C LEU A 259 0.03 -21.31 -2.24
N GLU A 260 1.06 -22.17 -2.14
CA GLU A 260 2.03 -22.38 -3.22
C GLU A 260 1.31 -22.73 -4.53
N LYS A 261 0.38 -23.68 -4.50
CA LYS A 261 -0.33 -24.12 -5.72
C LYS A 261 -1.26 -23.05 -6.28
N LEU A 262 -1.93 -22.30 -5.42
CA LEU A 262 -2.68 -21.12 -5.81
C LEU A 262 -1.79 -20.08 -6.50
N HIS A 263 -0.65 -19.75 -5.86
CA HIS A 263 0.32 -18.78 -6.37
C HIS A 263 0.92 -19.24 -7.70
N MET A 264 1.26 -20.52 -7.87
CA MET A 264 1.78 -21.07 -9.14
C MET A 264 0.81 -20.84 -10.31
N LYS A 265 -0.51 -20.92 -10.05
CA LYS A 265 -1.58 -20.65 -11.02
C LYS A 265 -1.80 -19.15 -11.29
N GLY A 266 -1.06 -18.27 -10.61
CA GLY A 266 -1.05 -16.83 -10.85
C GLY A 266 -2.03 -16.03 -10.01
N PHE A 267 -2.59 -16.63 -8.96
CA PHE A 267 -3.55 -15.97 -8.07
C PHE A 267 -3.01 -15.83 -6.66
N VAL A 268 -3.39 -14.75 -5.99
CA VAL A 268 -3.36 -14.59 -4.54
C VAL A 268 -4.80 -14.68 -4.04
N HIS A 269 -4.99 -15.20 -2.84
CA HIS A 269 -6.28 -15.37 -2.20
C HIS A 269 -6.85 -14.05 -1.66
N GLY A 270 -6.04 -13.29 -0.92
CA GLY A 270 -6.42 -11.97 -0.39
C GLY A 270 -7.36 -11.98 0.83
N ASP A 271 -7.68 -13.14 1.41
CA ASP A 271 -8.52 -13.26 2.61
C ASP A 271 -8.22 -14.54 3.40
N VAL A 272 -6.94 -14.78 3.66
CA VAL A 272 -6.47 -15.93 4.43
C VAL A 272 -6.87 -15.76 5.91
N LYS A 273 -7.68 -16.69 6.42
CA LYS A 273 -8.24 -16.68 7.79
C LYS A 273 -8.76 -18.07 8.19
N PRO A 274 -8.96 -18.36 9.49
CA PRO A 274 -9.47 -19.67 9.95
C PRO A 274 -10.77 -20.12 9.28
N GLU A 275 -11.69 -19.19 9.02
CA GLU A 275 -13.02 -19.46 8.46
C GLU A 275 -12.95 -19.97 7.00
N ASN A 276 -11.89 -19.63 6.27
CA ASN A 276 -11.71 -20.01 4.86
C ASN A 276 -10.89 -21.29 4.66
N PHE A 277 -10.37 -21.87 5.74
CA PHE A 277 -9.72 -23.18 5.72
C PHE A 277 -10.64 -24.24 6.32
N LEU A 278 -11.08 -25.20 5.51
CA LEU A 278 -12.00 -26.26 5.91
C LEU A 278 -11.31 -27.61 5.84
N LEU A 279 -11.73 -28.52 6.73
CA LEU A 279 -11.38 -29.93 6.66
C LEU A 279 -12.22 -30.64 5.61
N GLY A 280 -11.76 -31.79 5.13
CA GLY A 280 -12.59 -32.69 4.33
C GLY A 280 -13.77 -33.22 5.14
N GLN A 281 -14.75 -33.82 4.44
CA GLN A 281 -15.95 -34.31 5.08
C GLN A 281 -15.62 -35.43 6.10
N PRO A 282 -16.18 -35.40 7.33
CA PRO A 282 -15.97 -36.43 8.34
C PRO A 282 -16.32 -37.84 7.84
N GLY A 283 -15.52 -38.84 8.25
CA GLY A 283 -15.74 -40.23 7.84
C GLY A 283 -15.40 -40.51 6.37
N THR A 284 -14.57 -39.66 5.76
CA THR A 284 -13.97 -39.88 4.43
C THR A 284 -12.44 -39.98 4.57
N ALA A 285 -11.76 -40.51 3.55
CA ALA A 285 -10.29 -40.59 3.55
C ALA A 285 -9.59 -39.21 3.59
N ASP A 286 -10.33 -38.15 3.26
CA ASP A 286 -9.84 -36.77 3.23
C ASP A 286 -10.30 -35.95 4.46
N GLU A 287 -10.89 -36.56 5.50
CA GLU A 287 -11.40 -35.84 6.68
C GLU A 287 -10.34 -34.98 7.40
N LYS A 288 -9.05 -35.38 7.34
CA LYS A 288 -7.93 -34.63 7.91
C LYS A 288 -7.22 -33.73 6.91
N LYS A 289 -7.68 -33.66 5.66
CA LYS A 289 -7.09 -32.84 4.60
C LYS A 289 -7.65 -31.42 4.65
N LEU A 290 -6.80 -30.42 4.42
CA LEU A 290 -7.20 -29.02 4.44
C LEU A 290 -7.58 -28.55 3.03
N TYR A 291 -8.58 -27.68 2.98
CA TYR A 291 -9.08 -27.04 1.76
C TYR A 291 -9.20 -25.54 2.00
N LEU A 292 -8.84 -24.74 1.00
CA LEU A 292 -9.00 -23.29 0.99
C LEU A 292 -10.21 -22.94 0.11
N ILE A 293 -11.16 -22.20 0.70
CA ILE A 293 -12.41 -21.80 0.07
C ILE A 293 -12.52 -20.27 -0.04
N ASP A 294 -13.59 -19.81 -0.68
CA ASP A 294 -13.96 -18.40 -0.83
C ASP A 294 -12.93 -17.55 -1.60
N LEU A 295 -12.98 -17.68 -2.92
CA LEU A 295 -12.08 -17.01 -3.85
C LEU A 295 -12.65 -15.68 -4.35
N GLY A 296 -13.65 -15.12 -3.66
CA GLY A 296 -14.31 -13.86 -4.03
C GLY A 296 -13.40 -12.64 -3.97
N LEU A 297 -12.33 -12.69 -3.17
CA LEU A 297 -11.31 -11.63 -3.08
C LEU A 297 -10.01 -11.97 -3.83
N ALA A 298 -9.96 -13.15 -4.47
CA ALA A 298 -8.77 -13.57 -5.18
C ALA A 298 -8.42 -12.60 -6.31
N SER A 299 -7.14 -12.40 -6.56
CA SER A 299 -6.66 -11.49 -7.61
C SER A 299 -5.40 -12.04 -8.27
N ARG A 300 -5.08 -11.54 -9.47
CA ARG A 300 -3.86 -11.96 -10.17
C ARG A 300 -2.65 -11.21 -9.61
N TRP A 301 -1.59 -11.94 -9.29
CA TRP A 301 -0.29 -11.34 -8.96
C TRP A 301 0.68 -11.36 -10.15
N LYS A 302 0.37 -12.12 -11.20
CA LYS A 302 1.08 -12.09 -12.48
C LYS A 302 0.11 -12.05 -13.65
N ASP A 303 0.54 -11.41 -14.72
CA ASP A 303 -0.18 -11.39 -15.99
C ASP A 303 -0.24 -12.79 -16.61
N ALA A 304 -1.40 -13.15 -17.14
CA ALA A 304 -1.64 -14.49 -17.66
C ALA A 304 -0.90 -14.77 -18.98
N SER A 305 -0.64 -13.72 -19.77
CA SER A 305 -0.06 -13.85 -21.12
C SER A 305 1.47 -13.79 -21.10
N SER A 306 2.03 -12.84 -20.36
CA SER A 306 3.47 -12.60 -20.27
C SER A 306 4.13 -13.32 -19.11
N GLY A 307 3.36 -13.77 -18.11
CA GLY A 307 3.88 -14.34 -16.86
C GLY A 307 4.57 -13.32 -15.95
N GLN A 308 4.61 -12.04 -16.35
CA GLN A 308 5.26 -10.97 -15.60
C GLN A 308 4.45 -10.61 -14.35
N HIS A 309 5.17 -10.19 -13.30
CA HIS A 309 4.53 -9.71 -12.08
C HIS A 309 3.64 -8.49 -12.40
N VAL A 310 2.49 -8.37 -11.73
CA VAL A 310 1.64 -7.18 -11.86
C VAL A 310 2.38 -5.95 -11.36
N GLU A 311 2.07 -4.80 -11.95
CA GLU A 311 2.67 -3.54 -11.52
C GLU A 311 2.27 -3.18 -10.09
N TYR A 312 3.22 -2.60 -9.37
CA TYR A 312 2.98 -2.07 -8.04
C TYR A 312 2.14 -0.80 -8.12
N ASP A 313 1.09 -0.72 -7.31
CA ASP A 313 0.31 0.48 -7.09
C ASP A 313 -0.08 0.60 -5.61
N GLN A 314 -0.45 1.80 -5.19
CA GLN A 314 -0.98 2.06 -3.85
C GLN A 314 -2.22 2.95 -3.93
N ARG A 315 -3.32 2.46 -3.36
CA ARG A 315 -4.61 3.14 -3.26
C ARG A 315 -5.06 3.17 -1.81
N PRO A 316 -4.64 4.17 -1.01
CA PRO A 316 -4.86 4.20 0.44
C PRO A 316 -6.33 4.17 0.90
N ASP A 317 -7.28 4.45 0.01
CA ASP A 317 -8.72 4.38 0.28
C ASP A 317 -9.35 3.00 0.04
N ILE A 318 -8.60 2.05 -0.53
CA ILE A 318 -9.07 0.70 -0.85
C ILE A 318 -8.44 -0.29 0.11
N PHE A 319 -9.26 -0.92 0.94
CA PHE A 319 -8.90 -2.06 1.77
C PHE A 319 -9.67 -3.30 1.31
N ARG A 320 -9.00 -4.47 1.34
CA ARG A 320 -9.61 -5.77 1.05
C ARG A 320 -9.16 -6.80 2.09
N GLY A 321 -10.02 -7.78 2.35
CA GLY A 321 -9.78 -8.87 3.30
C GLY A 321 -10.28 -8.57 4.71
N THR A 322 -9.99 -9.48 5.63
CA THR A 322 -10.42 -9.40 7.03
C THR A 322 -9.38 -8.64 7.86
N ILE A 323 -9.75 -7.47 8.42
CA ILE A 323 -8.87 -6.56 9.20
C ILE A 323 -7.97 -7.31 10.20
N ARG A 324 -8.51 -8.32 10.89
CA ARG A 324 -7.77 -9.09 11.91
C ARG A 324 -6.53 -9.77 11.34
N TYR A 325 -6.64 -10.36 10.14
CA TYR A 325 -5.61 -11.23 9.55
C TYR A 325 -4.93 -10.60 8.33
N ALA A 326 -5.47 -9.55 7.72
CA ALA A 326 -4.89 -8.93 6.53
C ALA A 326 -3.45 -8.44 6.75
N SER A 327 -2.59 -8.50 5.73
CA SER A 327 -1.24 -7.95 5.80
C SER A 327 -1.25 -6.43 6.03
N VAL A 328 -0.14 -5.87 6.52
CA VAL A 328 -0.03 -4.39 6.61
C VAL A 328 -0.10 -3.73 5.23
N HIS A 329 0.31 -4.42 4.16
CA HIS A 329 0.27 -3.87 2.81
C HIS A 329 -1.18 -3.77 2.30
N ALA A 330 -2.04 -4.72 2.64
CA ALA A 330 -3.47 -4.64 2.38
C ALA A 330 -4.10 -3.44 3.12
N HIS A 331 -3.72 -3.21 4.39
CA HIS A 331 -4.14 -2.01 5.14
C HIS A 331 -3.68 -0.69 4.50
N LEU A 332 -2.49 -0.69 3.90
CA LEU A 332 -1.94 0.46 3.18
C LEU A 332 -2.52 0.61 1.76
N GLY A 333 -3.42 -0.29 1.33
CA GLY A 333 -4.04 -0.27 0.02
C GLY A 333 -3.06 -0.56 -1.13
N ARG A 334 -1.98 -1.28 -0.86
CA ARG A 334 -1.02 -1.71 -1.89
C ARG A 334 -1.62 -2.83 -2.74
N THR A 335 -1.17 -2.94 -3.99
CA THR A 335 -1.45 -4.12 -4.82
C THR A 335 -1.05 -5.38 -4.05
N GLY A 336 -1.96 -6.36 -3.96
CA GLY A 336 -1.71 -7.62 -3.27
C GLY A 336 -0.79 -8.54 -4.06
N SER A 337 0.10 -9.22 -3.35
CA SER A 337 1.04 -10.22 -3.86
C SER A 337 1.15 -11.42 -2.90
N ARG A 338 1.97 -12.40 -3.27
CA ARG A 338 2.14 -13.69 -2.57
C ARG A 338 2.58 -13.53 -1.13
N ARG A 339 3.37 -12.48 -0.84
CA ARG A 339 3.80 -12.13 0.53
C ARG A 339 2.61 -11.83 1.45
N ASP A 340 1.53 -11.30 0.90
CA ASP A 340 0.36 -10.87 1.67
C ASP A 340 -0.41 -12.07 2.23
N ASP A 341 -0.64 -13.09 1.39
CA ASP A 341 -1.29 -14.33 1.83
C ASP A 341 -0.45 -15.05 2.91
N LEU A 342 0.87 -15.05 2.77
CA LEU A 342 1.79 -15.68 3.73
C LEU A 342 1.87 -14.91 5.06
N GLU A 343 1.87 -13.58 5.02
CA GLU A 343 1.77 -12.73 6.21
C GLU A 343 0.43 -12.94 6.94
N SER A 344 -0.67 -13.00 6.18
CA SER A 344 -1.99 -13.31 6.73
C SER A 344 -2.07 -14.72 7.34
N LEU A 345 -1.39 -15.70 6.73
CA LEU A 345 -1.25 -17.03 7.31
C LEU A 345 -0.48 -16.99 8.64
N ALA A 346 0.60 -16.21 8.74
CA ALA A 346 1.36 -16.09 9.99
C ALA A 346 0.47 -15.55 11.13
N TYR A 347 -0.31 -14.50 10.87
CA TYR A 347 -1.27 -13.97 11.84
C TYR A 347 -2.37 -14.98 12.19
N THR A 348 -2.84 -15.74 11.21
CA THR A 348 -3.83 -16.82 11.40
C THR A 348 -3.30 -17.92 12.32
N LEU A 349 -2.08 -18.42 12.08
CA LEU A 349 -1.47 -19.48 12.89
C LEU A 349 -1.24 -19.04 14.33
N ILE A 350 -0.74 -17.81 14.52
CA ILE A 350 -0.52 -17.25 15.86
C ILE A 350 -1.84 -17.06 16.60
N PHE A 351 -2.89 -16.63 15.89
CA PHE A 351 -4.24 -16.55 16.44
C PHE A 351 -4.75 -17.91 16.91
N LEU A 352 -4.60 -18.97 16.10
CA LEU A 352 -5.07 -20.32 16.46
C LEU A 352 -4.41 -20.84 17.75
N ILE A 353 -3.15 -20.47 18.02
CA ILE A 353 -2.43 -20.86 19.25
C ILE A 353 -2.82 -19.96 20.44
N LYS A 354 -2.83 -18.64 20.25
CA LYS A 354 -2.95 -17.67 21.37
C LYS A 354 -4.40 -17.28 21.67
N GLY A 355 -5.33 -17.61 20.77
CA GLY A 355 -6.73 -17.24 20.77
C GLY A 355 -7.03 -15.75 20.55
N ARG A 356 -6.00 -14.89 20.57
CA ARG A 356 -6.12 -13.46 20.33
C ARG A 356 -4.88 -12.85 19.68
N LEU A 357 -5.09 -11.76 18.96
CA LEU A 357 -4.07 -10.89 18.40
C LEU A 357 -4.07 -9.52 19.12
N PRO A 358 -2.90 -8.87 19.30
CA PRO A 358 -2.77 -7.62 20.07
C PRO A 358 -3.50 -6.39 19.51
N TRP A 359 -4.10 -6.49 18.32
CA TRP A 359 -4.84 -5.43 17.64
C TRP A 359 -6.35 -5.72 17.55
N GLN A 360 -6.87 -6.64 18.35
CA GLN A 360 -8.31 -6.82 18.52
C GLN A 360 -8.89 -5.73 19.46
N GLY A 361 -10.16 -5.40 19.28
CA GLY A 361 -10.90 -4.44 20.12
C GLY A 361 -11.07 -3.04 19.53
N TYR A 362 -10.32 -2.66 18.48
CA TYR A 362 -10.52 -1.36 17.81
C TYR A 362 -11.88 -1.29 17.11
N GLN A 363 -12.55 -0.13 17.20
CA GLN A 363 -13.86 0.18 16.61
C GLN A 363 -13.82 1.51 15.85
N GLY A 364 -14.87 1.79 15.07
CA GLY A 364 -15.02 3.03 14.30
C GLY A 364 -14.30 3.02 12.94
N ASP A 365 -14.46 4.11 12.19
CA ASP A 365 -13.98 4.24 10.81
C ASP A 365 -12.45 4.20 10.67
N ASN A 366 -11.73 4.58 11.72
CA ASN A 366 -10.26 4.56 11.77
C ASN A 366 -9.67 3.20 12.22
N LYS A 367 -10.51 2.20 12.47
CA LYS A 367 -10.08 0.87 12.94
C LYS A 367 -8.97 0.26 12.09
N SER A 368 -9.10 0.31 10.77
CA SER A 368 -8.10 -0.26 9.85
C SER A 368 -6.72 0.41 10.03
N PHE A 369 -6.71 1.74 10.21
CA PHE A 369 -5.50 2.51 10.47
C PHE A 369 -4.86 2.12 11.81
N LEU A 370 -5.64 2.03 12.89
CA LEU A 370 -5.14 1.67 14.23
C LEU A 370 -4.56 0.26 14.27
N VAL A 371 -5.23 -0.68 13.60
CA VAL A 371 -4.75 -2.07 13.45
C VAL A 371 -3.44 -2.09 12.67
N CYS A 372 -3.35 -1.39 11.54
CA CYS A 372 -2.12 -1.29 10.76
C CYS A 372 -0.97 -0.69 11.57
N LYS A 373 -1.22 0.40 12.29
CA LYS A 373 -0.24 1.03 13.19
C LYS A 373 0.29 0.04 14.22
N LYS A 374 -0.61 -0.73 14.85
CA LYS A 374 -0.23 -1.74 15.86
C LYS A 374 0.57 -2.88 15.25
N LYS A 375 0.19 -3.40 14.07
CA LYS A 375 0.93 -4.43 13.33
C LYS A 375 2.33 -3.98 12.92
N MET A 376 2.48 -2.72 12.53
CA MET A 376 3.79 -2.14 12.16
C MET A 376 4.68 -1.87 13.38
N ALA A 377 4.10 -1.70 14.58
CA ALA A 377 4.84 -1.39 15.79
C ALA A 377 5.28 -2.62 16.60
N ILE A 378 4.62 -3.77 16.42
CA ILE A 378 4.88 -4.98 17.19
C ILE A 378 5.97 -5.83 16.52
N SER A 379 6.98 -6.23 17.30
CA SER A 379 8.03 -7.14 16.83
C SER A 379 7.54 -8.58 16.74
N ALA A 380 8.21 -9.39 15.91
CA ALA A 380 7.95 -10.82 15.86
C ALA A 380 8.20 -11.50 17.22
N GLU A 381 9.19 -11.04 17.98
CA GLU A 381 9.44 -11.47 19.36
C GLU A 381 8.23 -11.27 20.27
N LEU A 382 7.67 -10.06 20.29
CA LEU A 382 6.52 -9.75 21.16
C LEU A 382 5.26 -10.47 20.68
N MET A 383 5.09 -10.59 19.36
CA MET A 383 3.94 -11.30 18.76
C MET A 383 3.98 -12.80 19.11
N CYS A 384 5.12 -13.45 18.88
CA CYS A 384 5.35 -14.87 19.11
C CYS A 384 5.82 -15.19 20.54
N CYS A 385 5.72 -14.25 21.48
CA CYS A 385 6.01 -14.53 22.89
C CYS A 385 5.18 -15.74 23.36
N PHE A 386 5.86 -16.75 23.93
CA PHE A 386 5.34 -18.07 24.31
C PHE A 386 4.92 -19.01 23.16
N CYS A 387 5.16 -18.64 21.89
CA CYS A 387 5.06 -19.57 20.76
C CYS A 387 6.42 -20.25 20.51
N PRO A 388 6.45 -21.49 20.00
CA PRO A 388 7.69 -22.11 19.56
C PRO A 388 8.42 -21.30 18.47
N ALA A 389 9.75 -21.41 18.44
CA ALA A 389 10.62 -20.67 17.52
C ALA A 389 10.20 -20.71 16.03
N PRO A 390 9.69 -21.84 15.47
CA PRO A 390 9.22 -21.89 14.09
C PRO A 390 8.21 -20.80 13.70
N PHE A 391 7.28 -20.43 14.59
CA PHE A 391 6.26 -19.41 14.29
C PHE A 391 6.87 -18.01 14.20
N LYS A 392 7.87 -17.71 15.05
CA LYS A 392 8.64 -16.47 14.97
C LYS A 392 9.45 -16.42 13.68
N GLN A 393 10.18 -17.49 13.35
CA GLN A 393 11.00 -17.57 12.13
C GLN A 393 10.13 -17.40 10.87
N PHE A 394 8.96 -18.05 10.82
CA PHE A 394 8.01 -17.89 9.73
C PHE A 394 7.51 -16.44 9.61
N LEU A 395 7.08 -15.83 10.73
CA LEU A 395 6.62 -14.43 10.74
C LEU A 395 7.71 -13.45 10.30
N GLU A 396 8.95 -13.63 10.78
CA GLU A 396 10.09 -12.80 10.38
C GLU A 396 10.42 -12.96 8.89
N ALA A 397 10.35 -14.19 8.36
CA ALA A 397 10.60 -14.43 6.95
C ALA A 397 9.56 -13.72 6.07
N VAL A 398 8.27 -13.90 6.34
CA VAL A 398 7.18 -13.39 5.46
C VAL A 398 7.03 -11.87 5.54
N THR A 399 7.25 -11.26 6.71
CA THR A 399 7.12 -9.80 6.88
C THR A 399 8.29 -9.01 6.25
N ASN A 400 9.38 -9.69 5.89
CA ASN A 400 10.54 -9.08 5.21
C ASN A 400 10.59 -9.33 3.69
N MET A 401 9.61 -10.04 3.12
CA MET A 401 9.57 -10.31 1.68
C MET A 401 9.25 -9.04 0.87
N LYS A 402 9.93 -8.87 -0.27
CA LYS A 402 9.61 -7.83 -1.25
C LYS A 402 8.34 -8.18 -2.03
N PHE A 403 7.76 -7.19 -2.70
CA PHE A 403 6.49 -7.30 -3.42
C PHE A 403 6.54 -8.36 -4.53
N ASP A 404 7.63 -8.40 -5.28
CA ASP A 404 7.86 -9.31 -6.40
C ASP A 404 8.76 -10.50 -6.06
N GLU A 405 9.15 -10.65 -4.80
CA GLU A 405 9.99 -11.77 -4.35
C GLU A 405 9.25 -13.10 -4.55
N GLU A 406 9.96 -14.09 -5.10
CA GLU A 406 9.48 -15.47 -5.17
C GLU A 406 9.62 -16.13 -3.80
N PRO A 407 8.53 -16.53 -3.13
CA PRO A 407 8.64 -17.17 -1.81
C PRO A 407 9.34 -18.53 -1.92
N ASN A 408 10.30 -18.78 -1.03
CA ASN A 408 10.90 -20.11 -0.88
C ASN A 408 9.98 -21.00 -0.01
N TYR A 409 8.87 -21.49 -0.60
CA TYR A 409 7.89 -22.32 0.11
C TYR A 409 8.52 -23.54 0.82
N PRO A 410 9.47 -24.30 0.24
CA PRO A 410 10.14 -25.38 0.94
C PRO A 410 10.86 -24.93 2.22
N LYS A 411 11.55 -23.78 2.19
CA LYS A 411 12.20 -23.22 3.38
C LYS A 411 11.18 -22.84 4.45
N LEU A 412 10.06 -22.23 4.04
CA LEU A 412 8.98 -21.86 4.96
C LEU A 412 8.35 -23.08 5.64
N ILE A 413 8.14 -24.17 4.89
CA ILE A 413 7.65 -25.45 5.43
C ILE A 413 8.67 -26.05 6.41
N SER A 414 9.97 -25.99 6.07
CA SER A 414 11.03 -26.60 6.88
C SER A 414 11.12 -26.05 8.32
N PHE A 415 10.65 -24.82 8.57
CA PHE A 415 10.61 -24.27 9.93
C PHE A 415 9.78 -25.13 10.88
N PHE A 416 8.71 -25.76 10.38
CA PHE A 416 7.74 -26.49 11.21
C PHE A 416 8.08 -27.98 11.39
N GLU A 417 9.10 -28.50 10.71
CA GLU A 417 9.45 -29.93 10.72
C GLU A 417 9.69 -30.48 12.14
N SER A 418 10.31 -29.69 13.02
CA SER A 418 10.59 -30.10 14.40
C SER A 418 9.35 -30.24 15.28
N LEU A 419 8.19 -29.73 14.85
CA LEU A 419 6.92 -29.77 15.59
C LEU A 419 5.95 -30.82 15.04
N ILE A 420 6.32 -31.51 13.97
CA ILE A 420 5.46 -32.48 13.28
C ILE A 420 5.71 -33.87 13.85
N GLU A 421 4.64 -34.52 14.27
CA GLU A 421 4.67 -35.90 14.75
C GLU A 421 5.20 -36.85 13.66
N PRO A 422 6.25 -37.65 13.92
CA PRO A 422 6.75 -38.63 12.95
C PRO A 422 5.70 -39.67 12.57
N CYS A 423 4.82 -40.05 13.51
CA CYS A 423 3.75 -41.03 13.29
C CYS A 423 2.56 -40.40 12.53
N VAL A 424 2.40 -40.78 11.25
CA VAL A 424 1.38 -40.20 10.34
C VAL A 424 -0.07 -40.33 10.85
N PRO A 425 -0.55 -41.48 11.36
CA PRO A 425 -1.94 -41.61 11.81
C PRO A 425 -2.31 -40.71 12.99
N LEU A 426 -1.31 -40.38 13.82
CA LEU A 426 -1.49 -39.52 15.01
C LEU A 426 -1.54 -38.03 14.67
N ARG A 427 -1.22 -37.64 13.43
CA ARG A 427 -1.30 -36.23 13.04
C ARG A 427 -2.76 -35.76 13.05
N PRO A 428 -3.03 -34.56 13.61
CA PRO A 428 -4.36 -33.97 13.59
C PRO A 428 -4.77 -33.52 12.18
N ILE A 429 -3.80 -33.17 11.34
CA ILE A 429 -3.98 -32.75 9.95
C ILE A 429 -3.06 -33.60 9.06
N ARG A 430 -3.58 -33.99 7.89
CA ARG A 430 -2.83 -34.74 6.89
C ARG A 430 -1.91 -33.79 6.12
N ILE A 431 -0.63 -34.13 6.04
CA ILE A 431 0.41 -33.32 5.36
C ILE A 431 1.15 -34.10 4.26
N ASP A 432 0.76 -35.34 3.96
CA ASP A 432 1.49 -36.19 3.00
C ASP A 432 1.42 -35.63 1.58
N GLY A 433 0.33 -34.94 1.24
CA GLY A 433 0.19 -34.26 -0.04
C GLY A 433 1.15 -33.07 -0.16
N ALA A 434 1.26 -32.25 0.91
CA ALA A 434 2.25 -31.17 1.01
C ALA A 434 3.70 -31.66 0.84
N LEU A 435 4.08 -32.77 1.49
CA LEU A 435 5.44 -33.30 1.40
C LEU A 435 5.78 -33.86 0.00
N LYS A 436 4.81 -34.51 -0.68
CA LYS A 436 4.99 -34.99 -2.06
C LYS A 436 5.05 -33.85 -3.08
N VAL A 437 4.37 -32.74 -2.79
CA VAL A 437 4.37 -31.54 -3.61
C VAL A 437 5.76 -30.89 -3.67
N GLY A 438 6.50 -30.87 -2.55
CA GLY A 438 7.87 -30.34 -2.49
C GLY A 438 8.94 -31.22 -3.16
N GLN A 439 8.73 -32.55 -3.22
CA GLN A 439 9.75 -33.50 -3.69
C GLN A 439 9.91 -33.62 -5.21
N LYS A 440 8.99 -33.08 -6.03
CA LYS A 440 9.13 -33.11 -7.51
C LYS A 440 10.22 -32.18 -8.08
N ARG A 441 10.95 -31.45 -7.24
CA ARG A 441 12.22 -30.80 -7.59
C ARG A 441 13.29 -31.38 -6.68
N GLY A 442 14.36 -31.92 -7.27
CA GLY A 442 15.36 -32.73 -6.58
C GLY A 442 15.89 -32.07 -5.31
N ARG A 443 16.23 -32.91 -4.32
CA ARG A 443 17.08 -32.55 -3.19
C ARG A 443 18.32 -31.81 -3.71
N MET A 444 18.29 -30.49 -3.67
CA MET A 444 19.50 -29.70 -3.62
C MET A 444 19.96 -29.75 -2.16
N PRO A 445 21.22 -30.08 -1.86
CA PRO A 445 21.72 -29.96 -0.51
C PRO A 445 21.52 -28.50 -0.08
N ILE A 446 20.91 -28.30 1.08
CA ILE A 446 20.86 -27.00 1.73
C ILE A 446 22.32 -26.70 2.09
N ASN A 447 23.02 -25.97 1.22
CA ASN A 447 24.25 -25.31 1.62
C ASN A 447 23.85 -24.27 2.66
N LEU A 448 24.15 -24.55 3.91
CA LEU A 448 24.08 -23.63 5.06
C LEU A 448 25.25 -22.63 5.04
N GLU A 449 25.88 -22.40 3.88
CA GLU A 449 26.89 -21.37 3.74
C GLU A 449 26.18 -20.06 3.36
N GLU A 450 26.00 -19.25 4.39
CA GLU A 450 25.55 -17.87 4.33
C GLU A 450 26.49 -17.03 3.45
N GLU A 451 26.14 -16.81 2.18
CA GLU A 451 26.44 -15.52 1.57
C GLU A 451 25.43 -14.50 2.13
N GLU A 452 25.70 -14.08 3.37
CA GLU A 452 24.99 -12.99 4.03
C GLU A 452 25.42 -11.65 3.39
N GLN A 453 25.01 -11.42 2.14
CA GLN A 453 24.79 -10.03 1.76
C GLN A 453 23.68 -9.51 2.66
N PRO A 454 23.86 -8.38 3.39
CA PRO A 454 22.83 -7.85 4.25
C PRO A 454 21.65 -7.42 3.37
N LYS A 455 20.68 -8.34 3.19
CA LYS A 455 19.40 -8.01 2.58
C LYS A 455 18.79 -6.95 3.48
N LYS A 456 18.63 -5.74 2.95
CA LYS A 456 17.95 -4.64 3.65
C LYS A 456 16.61 -5.16 4.14
N LYS A 457 16.48 -5.32 5.45
CA LYS A 457 15.27 -5.85 6.10
C LYS A 457 14.16 -4.82 5.89
N VAL A 458 13.01 -5.26 5.38
CA VAL A 458 11.93 -4.35 4.94
C VAL A 458 11.25 -3.67 6.13
N ARG A 459 11.23 -4.31 7.32
CA ARG A 459 10.48 -3.81 8.50
C ARG A 459 11.23 -3.85 9.82
N LEU A 460 12.54 -4.13 9.85
CA LEU A 460 13.28 -4.23 11.11
C LEU A 460 13.96 -2.91 11.48
N GLY A 461 13.61 -2.34 12.64
CA GLY A 461 14.31 -1.21 13.26
C GLY A 461 13.44 -0.48 14.28
N SER A 462 14.07 0.16 15.27
CA SER A 462 13.35 0.96 16.26
C SER A 462 12.80 2.23 15.60
N PRO A 463 11.55 2.61 15.89
CA PRO A 463 11.01 3.88 15.42
C PRO A 463 11.88 5.07 15.80
N ALA A 464 12.29 5.86 14.81
CA ALA A 464 13.06 7.07 15.04
C ALA A 464 12.48 8.22 14.21
N THR A 465 12.35 9.38 14.82
CA THR A 465 12.10 10.61 14.07
C THR A 465 13.39 11.05 13.40
N GLN A 466 13.35 11.25 12.09
CA GLN A 466 14.53 11.60 11.28
C GLN A 466 14.15 12.71 10.30
N TRP A 467 15.18 13.48 9.92
CA TRP A 467 15.13 14.35 8.76
C TRP A 467 15.11 13.50 7.50
N ILE A 468 14.18 13.79 6.61
CA ILE A 468 14.09 13.21 5.28
C ILE A 468 14.39 14.35 4.31
N SER A 469 15.45 14.19 3.52
CA SER A 469 15.90 15.18 2.54
C SER A 469 15.91 14.57 1.15
N VAL A 470 15.33 15.29 0.19
CA VAL A 470 15.31 14.92 -1.23
C VAL A 470 16.23 15.88 -1.96
N TYR A 471 17.18 15.34 -2.71
CA TYR A 471 18.11 16.09 -3.54
C TYR A 471 17.79 15.86 -5.01
N ASN A 472 17.76 16.93 -5.79
CA ASN A 472 17.65 16.84 -7.24
C ASN A 472 18.92 17.39 -7.87
N ALA A 473 19.36 16.76 -8.95
CA ALA A 473 20.41 17.31 -9.77
C ALA A 473 19.89 18.53 -10.54
N ARG A 474 20.66 19.62 -10.51
CA ARG A 474 20.32 20.86 -11.18
C ARG A 474 21.58 21.48 -11.79
N ARG A 475 21.38 22.42 -12.72
CA ARG A 475 22.47 23.31 -13.13
C ARG A 475 23.05 24.03 -11.91
N PRO A 476 24.36 24.31 -11.88
CA PRO A 476 24.98 25.00 -10.76
C PRO A 476 24.19 26.25 -10.37
N MET A 477 23.70 26.28 -9.13
CA MET A 477 22.92 27.39 -8.57
C MET A 477 23.34 27.70 -7.14
N LYS A 478 23.06 28.92 -6.69
CA LYS A 478 23.24 29.31 -5.29
C LYS A 478 22.07 28.75 -4.48
N GLN A 479 22.38 28.01 -3.42
CA GLN A 479 21.43 27.53 -2.42
C GLN A 479 21.98 27.86 -1.03
N ARG A 480 21.08 28.28 -0.13
CA ARG A 480 21.35 28.59 1.28
C ARG A 480 20.37 27.80 2.15
N TYR A 481 20.83 27.34 3.30
CA TYR A 481 19.97 26.71 4.28
C TYR A 481 20.15 27.37 5.65
N HIS A 482 19.07 27.42 6.41
CA HIS A 482 19.06 27.75 7.83
C HIS A 482 18.28 26.66 8.57
N TYR A 483 18.76 26.24 9.74
CA TYR A 483 18.09 25.23 10.56
C TYR A 483 18.21 25.63 12.03
N ASN A 484 17.38 25.04 12.88
CA ASN A 484 17.26 25.44 14.29
C ASN A 484 16.88 26.93 14.45
N VAL A 485 16.06 27.46 13.53
CA VAL A 485 15.64 28.86 13.55
C VAL A 485 14.38 29.00 14.42
N ALA A 486 14.42 29.87 15.41
CA ALA A 486 13.24 30.23 16.20
C ALA A 486 12.34 31.22 15.43
N ASP A 487 11.04 31.21 15.75
CA ASP A 487 10.00 32.07 15.12
C ASP A 487 10.44 33.55 15.05
N THR A 488 11.02 34.06 16.14
CA THR A 488 11.49 35.45 16.27
C THR A 488 12.58 35.84 15.27
N ARG A 489 13.33 34.87 14.76
CA ARG A 489 14.46 35.09 13.85
C ARG A 489 14.14 34.79 12.39
N LEU A 490 12.95 34.25 12.09
CA LEU A 490 12.56 33.90 10.73
C LEU A 490 12.68 35.10 9.78
N ARG A 491 12.06 36.24 10.12
CA ARG A 491 12.03 37.44 9.27
C ARG A 491 13.44 37.88 8.85
N GLN A 492 14.37 37.95 9.80
CA GLN A 492 15.76 38.35 9.55
C GLN A 492 16.46 37.47 8.51
N HIS A 493 16.21 36.16 8.55
CA HIS A 493 16.80 35.23 7.57
C HIS A 493 16.16 35.36 6.19
N VAL A 494 14.85 35.62 6.13
CA VAL A 494 14.10 35.79 4.88
C VAL A 494 14.45 37.09 4.19
N ASP A 495 14.48 38.21 4.91
CA ASP A 495 14.81 39.53 4.35
C ASP A 495 16.20 39.52 3.72
N LYS A 496 17.18 38.97 4.45
CA LYS A 496 18.55 38.78 3.93
C LYS A 496 18.61 37.83 2.72
N GLY A 497 17.77 36.78 2.70
CA GLY A 497 17.65 35.89 1.55
C GLY A 497 17.15 36.64 0.31
N ASN A 498 16.09 37.42 0.46
CA ASN A 498 15.50 38.23 -0.60
C ASN A 498 16.48 39.28 -1.14
N GLU A 499 17.23 39.96 -0.26
CA GLU A 499 18.30 40.90 -0.66
C GLU A 499 19.38 40.22 -1.51
N ASP A 500 19.71 38.96 -1.20
CA ASP A 500 20.69 38.16 -1.92
C ASP A 500 20.11 37.46 -3.17
N GLY A 501 18.83 37.69 -3.50
CA GLY A 501 18.14 37.05 -4.61
C GLY A 501 17.88 35.54 -4.42
N LEU A 502 17.77 35.10 -3.16
CA LEU A 502 17.49 33.71 -2.77
C LEU A 502 16.09 33.62 -2.15
N PHE A 503 15.23 32.82 -2.77
CA PHE A 503 13.84 32.67 -2.33
C PHE A 503 13.63 31.31 -1.68
N ILE A 504 12.71 31.23 -0.71
CA ILE A 504 12.40 29.98 -0.01
C ILE A 504 11.79 28.98 -0.99
N SER A 505 12.39 27.80 -1.09
CA SER A 505 11.94 26.69 -1.93
C SER A 505 11.34 25.54 -1.14
N SER A 506 11.78 25.32 0.10
CA SER A 506 11.22 24.31 0.99
C SER A 506 11.38 24.73 2.45
N VAL A 507 10.38 24.39 3.27
CA VAL A 507 10.37 24.64 4.71
C VAL A 507 9.98 23.36 5.45
N ALA A 508 10.58 23.15 6.62
CA ALA A 508 10.13 22.12 7.57
C ALA A 508 10.29 22.60 9.01
N SER A 509 9.65 21.90 9.95
CA SER A 509 9.82 22.13 11.39
C SER A 509 10.23 20.85 12.11
N ALA A 510 11.10 20.98 13.11
CA ALA A 510 11.42 19.94 14.06
C ALA A 510 11.51 20.55 15.47
N GLY A 511 10.70 20.06 16.42
CA GLY A 511 10.73 20.53 17.81
C GLY A 511 10.48 22.04 17.96
N ASN A 512 9.52 22.59 17.22
CA ASN A 512 9.21 24.03 17.14
C ASN A 512 10.32 24.92 16.57
N LEU A 513 11.34 24.34 15.95
CA LEU A 513 12.38 25.08 15.24
C LEU A 513 12.23 24.86 13.74
N TRP A 514 12.52 25.90 12.97
CA TRP A 514 12.36 25.88 11.52
C TRP A 514 13.67 25.52 10.81
N ALA A 515 13.50 24.81 9.70
CA ALA A 515 14.48 24.65 8.66
C ALA A 515 13.98 25.33 7.37
N LEU A 516 14.78 26.26 6.85
CA LEU A 516 14.53 27.03 5.65
C LEU A 516 15.55 26.62 4.59
N ILE A 517 15.07 26.27 3.40
CA ILE A 517 15.89 26.08 2.20
C ILE A 517 15.56 27.21 1.23
N MET A 518 16.58 27.93 0.77
CA MET A 518 16.45 29.07 -0.13
C MET A 518 17.36 28.87 -1.34
N ASP A 519 16.88 29.13 -2.55
CA ASP A 519 17.70 29.03 -3.76
C ASP A 519 17.32 30.06 -4.83
N ALA A 520 18.26 30.28 -5.75
CA ALA A 520 18.10 31.18 -6.89
C ALA A 520 17.40 30.49 -8.09
N GLY A 521 17.11 29.18 -8.01
CA GLY A 521 16.61 28.37 -9.12
C GLY A 521 15.10 28.13 -9.07
N THR A 522 14.36 28.81 -8.21
CA THR A 522 12.91 28.67 -8.04
C THR A 522 12.10 29.30 -9.19
N GLY A 523 12.63 30.36 -9.80
CA GLY A 523 11.90 31.21 -10.75
C GLY A 523 10.91 32.18 -10.08
N PHE A 524 10.96 32.33 -8.75
CA PHE A 524 10.13 33.28 -8.02
C PHE A 524 10.67 34.71 -8.13
N SER A 525 9.77 35.71 -8.11
CA SER A 525 10.13 37.14 -8.19
C SER A 525 9.91 37.91 -6.89
N SER A 526 9.01 37.44 -6.02
CA SER A 526 8.68 38.06 -4.74
C SER A 526 7.98 37.04 -3.82
N GLN A 527 8.19 37.15 -2.50
CA GLN A 527 7.55 36.31 -1.48
C GLN A 527 6.86 37.14 -0.38
N ASP A 528 5.66 36.72 0.06
CA ASP A 528 4.83 37.46 1.03
C ASP A 528 3.94 36.51 1.89
N TRP A 529 3.36 36.99 3.00
CA TRP A 529 2.91 36.17 4.14
C TRP A 529 1.38 36.07 4.42
N ILE A 530 0.49 36.43 3.46
CA ILE A 530 -0.98 36.10 3.38
C ILE A 530 -1.91 37.10 4.14
N MET A 531 -3.12 37.56 3.74
CA MET A 531 -4.23 37.12 2.86
C MET A 531 -4.60 38.07 1.70
N GLU A 532 -4.12 39.31 1.64
CA GLU A 532 -4.45 40.30 0.58
C GLU A 532 -3.72 40.08 -0.77
N GLN A 533 -3.02 38.95 -0.91
CA GLN A 533 -2.03 38.74 -1.98
C GLN A 533 -2.52 37.80 -3.09
N TRP A 534 -3.63 37.06 -2.87
CA TRP A 534 -4.22 36.23 -3.92
C TRP A 534 -4.69 37.09 -5.12
N GLU A 535 -5.31 38.24 -4.85
CA GLU A 535 -5.71 39.21 -5.88
C GLU A 535 -4.51 39.83 -6.61
N LYS A 536 -3.31 39.74 -6.00
CA LYS A 536 -2.04 40.24 -6.55
C LYS A 536 -1.22 39.15 -7.26
N ASN A 537 -1.82 37.98 -7.54
CA ASN A 537 -1.23 36.82 -8.20
C ASN A 537 -0.10 36.12 -7.42
N PHE A 538 -0.17 36.13 -6.09
CA PHE A 538 0.69 35.28 -5.25
C PHE A 538 0.00 33.93 -5.00
N TYR A 539 0.79 32.86 -5.03
CA TYR A 539 0.32 31.50 -4.79
C TYR A 539 1.16 30.81 -3.71
N ILE A 540 0.55 29.93 -2.92
CA ILE A 540 1.27 29.16 -1.89
C ILE A 540 2.29 28.25 -2.58
N SER A 541 3.56 28.42 -2.21
CA SER A 541 4.71 27.75 -2.82
C SER A 541 5.39 26.75 -1.88
N SER A 542 5.35 27.01 -0.57
CA SER A 542 5.80 26.09 0.47
C SER A 542 4.98 26.34 1.73
N ILE A 543 4.72 25.29 2.50
CA ILE A 543 4.06 25.38 3.81
C ILE A 543 4.74 24.42 4.78
N ALA A 544 4.86 24.83 6.04
CA ALA A 544 5.33 24.00 7.13
C ALA A 544 4.55 24.31 8.41
N GLY A 545 4.31 23.29 9.24
CA GLY A 545 3.66 23.41 10.54
C GLY A 545 4.60 22.96 11.65
N ALA A 546 4.53 23.64 12.79
CA ALA A 546 5.24 23.31 14.01
C ALA A 546 4.32 22.58 15.00
N THR A 547 4.90 21.89 15.97
CA THR A 547 4.17 21.10 16.97
C THR A 547 3.39 21.94 17.97
N ASN A 548 3.78 23.20 18.17
CA ASN A 548 3.07 24.19 19.00
C ASN A 548 1.87 24.85 18.29
N GLY A 549 1.52 24.41 17.08
CA GLY A 549 0.43 24.98 16.28
C GLY A 549 0.85 26.17 15.40
N SER A 550 2.07 26.70 15.52
CA SER A 550 2.59 27.70 14.59
C SER A 550 2.65 27.13 13.18
N SER A 551 2.34 27.95 12.18
CA SER A 551 2.42 27.58 10.76
C SER A 551 3.18 28.65 9.99
N LEU A 552 4.06 28.21 9.10
CA LEU A 552 4.77 29.07 8.17
C LEU A 552 4.26 28.79 6.76
N VAL A 553 3.62 29.79 6.14
CA VAL A 553 3.14 29.71 4.77
C VAL A 553 3.92 30.70 3.92
N VAL A 554 4.50 30.21 2.83
CA VAL A 554 5.28 31.01 1.88
C VAL A 554 4.49 31.14 0.59
N MET A 555 4.07 32.37 0.26
CA MET A 555 3.48 32.65 -1.05
C MET A 555 4.51 33.28 -1.98
N SER A 556 4.51 32.87 -3.24
CA SER A 556 5.44 33.37 -4.27
C SER A 556 4.69 33.90 -5.50
N LYS A 557 5.26 34.92 -6.15
CA LYS A 557 4.85 35.39 -7.47
C LYS A 557 5.76 34.84 -8.56
N GLY A 558 5.23 34.65 -9.77
CA GLY A 558 5.96 34.05 -10.90
C GLY A 558 5.80 32.53 -11.01
N THR A 559 4.97 31.91 -10.18
CA THR A 559 4.64 30.49 -10.30
C THR A 559 3.80 30.23 -11.57
N PRO A 560 3.86 29.02 -12.16
CA PRO A 560 2.99 28.66 -13.28
C PRO A 560 1.53 28.39 -12.87
N TYR A 561 1.20 28.49 -11.57
CA TYR A 561 -0.09 28.12 -11.03
C TYR A 561 -1.19 29.11 -11.45
N THR A 562 -2.40 28.60 -11.66
CA THR A 562 -3.56 29.43 -12.04
C THR A 562 -4.67 29.40 -11.01
N GLN A 563 -4.86 28.28 -10.33
CA GLN A 563 -5.87 28.11 -9.29
C GLN A 563 -5.32 27.19 -8.19
N GLN A 564 -5.62 27.49 -6.93
CA GLN A 564 -5.21 26.70 -5.78
C GLN A 564 -6.40 26.24 -4.93
N SER A 565 -6.26 25.09 -4.30
CA SER A 565 -7.20 24.54 -3.33
C SER A 565 -6.39 23.87 -2.23
N TYR A 566 -6.79 24.05 -0.98
CA TYR A 566 -6.10 23.45 0.16
C TYR A 566 -7.09 22.68 1.04
N LYS A 567 -6.56 21.74 1.83
CA LYS A 567 -7.31 21.02 2.84
C LYS A 567 -6.44 20.75 4.06
N VAL A 568 -7.02 20.99 5.23
CA VAL A 568 -6.47 20.55 6.52
C VAL A 568 -7.32 19.39 7.04
N SER A 569 -6.68 18.34 7.55
CA SER A 569 -7.39 17.16 8.06
C SER A 569 -6.58 16.41 9.11
N ASP A 570 -7.24 15.79 10.08
CA ASP A 570 -6.59 14.94 11.09
C ASP A 570 -6.14 13.57 10.53
N SER A 571 -6.51 13.25 9.28
CA SER A 571 -6.05 12.06 8.57
C SER A 571 -5.59 12.42 7.15
N PHE A 572 -4.75 11.59 6.54
CA PHE A 572 -4.25 11.88 5.20
C PHE A 572 -5.42 11.94 4.19
N PRO A 573 -5.68 13.09 3.52
CA PRO A 573 -6.94 13.34 2.83
C PRO A 573 -6.99 12.75 1.40
N TYR A 574 -6.61 11.47 1.23
CA TYR A 574 -6.46 10.84 -0.09
C TYR A 574 -7.72 10.92 -0.96
N LYS A 575 -8.92 10.67 -0.41
CA LYS A 575 -10.18 10.76 -1.17
C LYS A 575 -10.38 12.15 -1.79
N TRP A 576 -10.00 13.21 -1.07
CA TRP A 576 -10.08 14.58 -1.57
C TRP A 576 -9.00 14.84 -2.63
N ILE A 577 -7.77 14.38 -2.41
CA ILE A 577 -6.68 14.47 -3.40
C ILE A 577 -7.08 13.78 -4.71
N ASN A 578 -7.60 12.56 -4.63
CA ASN A 578 -8.05 11.78 -5.79
C ASN A 578 -9.19 12.48 -6.55
N LYS A 579 -10.15 13.09 -5.84
CA LYS A 579 -11.18 13.94 -6.47
C LYS A 579 -10.54 15.13 -7.19
N LYS A 580 -9.57 15.80 -6.56
CA LYS A 580 -8.89 16.98 -7.11
C LYS A 580 -7.98 16.66 -8.30
N TRP A 581 -7.33 15.50 -8.33
CA TRP A 581 -6.61 15.01 -9.52
C TRP A 581 -7.53 14.91 -10.73
N LYS A 582 -8.74 14.37 -10.57
CA LYS A 582 -9.76 14.31 -11.65
C LYS A 582 -10.24 15.69 -12.11
N GLU A 583 -10.16 16.69 -11.24
CA GLU A 583 -10.47 18.09 -11.56
C GLU A 583 -9.26 18.86 -12.17
N GLY A 584 -8.13 18.19 -12.42
CA GLY A 584 -6.91 18.76 -13.02
C GLY A 584 -5.99 19.50 -12.06
N PHE A 585 -6.23 19.40 -10.74
CA PHE A 585 -5.32 19.92 -9.72
C PHE A 585 -4.24 18.89 -9.39
N HIS A 586 -3.05 19.34 -9.02
CA HIS A 586 -1.94 18.49 -8.59
C HIS A 586 -1.41 18.97 -7.25
N VAL A 587 -0.98 18.05 -6.38
CA VAL A 587 -0.35 18.42 -5.10
C VAL A 587 0.95 19.14 -5.38
N THR A 588 1.10 20.35 -4.83
CA THR A 588 2.29 21.19 -5.00
C THR A 588 3.05 21.43 -3.71
N SER A 589 2.38 21.31 -2.56
CA SER A 589 3.02 21.36 -1.24
C SER A 589 2.20 20.58 -0.23
N MET A 590 2.88 19.95 0.73
CA MET A 590 2.28 19.28 1.88
C MET A 590 3.03 19.65 3.14
N THR A 591 2.33 19.62 4.27
CA THR A 591 2.90 19.78 5.60
C THR A 591 2.13 18.94 6.61
N THR A 592 2.72 18.82 7.79
CA THR A 592 2.06 18.37 9.00
C THR A 592 2.22 19.39 10.12
N ALA A 593 1.31 19.36 11.09
CA ALA A 593 1.42 20.06 12.37
C ALA A 593 0.89 19.12 13.45
N GLY A 594 1.79 18.48 14.21
CA GLY A 594 1.42 17.34 15.05
C GLY A 594 0.88 16.17 14.21
N SER A 595 -0.37 15.77 14.46
CA SER A 595 -1.08 14.72 13.69
C SER A 595 -1.85 15.24 12.47
N ARG A 596 -2.03 16.56 12.36
CA ARG A 596 -2.80 17.18 11.26
C ARG A 596 -1.99 17.27 9.99
N TRP A 597 -2.66 17.03 8.88
CA TRP A 597 -2.14 17.18 7.52
C TRP A 597 -2.63 18.49 6.92
N GLY A 598 -1.73 19.21 6.25
CA GLY A 598 -2.06 20.32 5.35
C GLY A 598 -1.62 19.99 3.94
N VAL A 599 -2.55 20.00 2.98
CA VAL A 599 -2.27 19.69 1.57
C VAL A 599 -2.71 20.85 0.70
N VAL A 600 -1.81 21.32 -0.16
CA VAL A 600 -2.07 22.37 -1.16
C VAL A 600 -1.96 21.77 -2.55
N MET A 601 -2.99 21.99 -3.36
CA MET A 601 -3.05 21.55 -4.75
C MET A 601 -3.25 22.73 -5.68
N SER A 602 -2.55 22.70 -6.82
CA SER A 602 -2.57 23.77 -7.82
C SER A 602 -2.92 23.26 -9.21
N ARG A 603 -3.64 24.05 -9.99
CA ARG A 603 -3.78 23.87 -11.45
C ARG A 603 -2.56 24.42 -12.17
N ASN A 604 -2.26 23.82 -13.32
CA ASN A 604 -1.11 24.17 -14.16
C ASN A 604 0.25 24.01 -13.45
N ALA A 605 0.36 23.04 -12.54
CA ALA A 605 1.60 22.74 -11.82
C ALA A 605 2.71 22.10 -12.67
N GLY A 606 2.45 21.82 -13.95
CA GLY A 606 3.44 21.25 -14.86
C GLY A 606 3.62 19.73 -14.76
N TYR A 607 2.72 19.01 -14.07
CA TYR A 607 2.74 17.55 -13.97
C TYR A 607 1.71 16.89 -14.89
N SER A 608 2.08 15.77 -15.52
CA SER A 608 1.18 14.95 -16.34
C SER A 608 0.46 13.89 -15.51
N ASP A 609 1.14 13.37 -14.48
CA ASP A 609 0.61 12.35 -13.59
C ASP A 609 1.19 12.49 -12.18
N GLN A 610 0.43 12.02 -11.18
CA GLN A 610 0.77 12.05 -9.77
C GLN A 610 0.26 10.84 -9.00
N VAL A 611 1.10 10.35 -8.10
CA VAL A 611 0.80 9.23 -7.20
C VAL A 611 1.25 9.55 -5.79
N VAL A 612 0.77 8.77 -4.82
CA VAL A 612 1.17 8.87 -3.42
C VAL A 612 1.76 7.55 -2.94
N GLU A 613 2.84 7.64 -2.16
CA GLU A 613 3.31 6.56 -1.31
C GLU A 613 3.08 6.94 0.16
N LEU A 614 2.24 6.17 0.85
CA LEU A 614 1.90 6.36 2.27
C LEU A 614 2.37 5.13 3.05
N ASP A 615 3.11 5.35 4.13
CA ASP A 615 3.59 4.26 4.99
C ASP A 615 3.77 4.77 6.43
N PHE A 616 3.76 3.85 7.40
CA PHE A 616 4.13 4.14 8.79
C PHE A 616 5.65 4.29 8.96
N LEU A 617 6.41 3.84 7.96
CA LEU A 617 7.86 3.92 7.85
C LEU A 617 8.24 4.69 6.58
N TYR A 618 9.51 4.62 6.19
CA TYR A 618 9.97 5.16 4.92
C TYR A 618 9.67 4.18 3.77
N PRO A 619 8.84 4.54 2.77
CA PRO A 619 8.37 3.63 1.71
C PRO A 619 9.42 3.41 0.61
N SER A 620 10.57 2.87 0.96
CA SER A 620 11.71 2.68 0.03
C SER A 620 11.35 1.84 -1.20
N GLU A 621 10.64 0.73 -1.02
CA GLU A 621 10.20 -0.14 -2.12
C GLU A 621 9.29 0.61 -3.12
N GLY A 622 8.30 1.34 -2.62
CA GLY A 622 7.39 2.12 -3.46
C GLY A 622 8.12 3.21 -4.22
N ILE A 623 8.98 3.98 -3.53
CA ILE A 623 9.77 5.05 -4.16
C ILE A 623 10.64 4.52 -5.31
N HIS A 624 11.36 3.40 -5.11
CA HIS A 624 12.23 2.85 -6.15
C HIS A 624 11.44 2.38 -7.38
N ARG A 625 10.32 1.66 -7.19
CA ARG A 625 9.47 1.22 -8.32
C ARG A 625 8.89 2.40 -9.09
N ARG A 626 8.50 3.47 -8.38
CA ARG A 626 8.00 4.68 -9.02
C ARG A 626 9.11 5.43 -9.78
N TRP A 627 10.34 5.43 -9.28
CA TRP A 627 11.50 6.00 -9.99
C TRP A 627 11.80 5.28 -11.31
N GLU A 628 11.74 3.95 -11.31
CA GLU A 628 11.87 3.10 -12.52
C GLU A 628 10.81 3.45 -13.57
N ASN A 629 9.61 3.84 -13.12
CA ASN A 629 8.50 4.26 -13.98
C ASN A 629 8.50 5.78 -14.29
N GLY A 630 9.60 6.50 -14.04
CA GLY A 630 9.77 7.90 -14.41
C GLY A 630 9.15 8.93 -13.46
N TYR A 631 8.54 8.51 -12.35
CA TYR A 631 8.07 9.44 -11.33
C TYR A 631 9.25 10.01 -10.53
N ARG A 632 9.08 11.19 -9.94
CA ARG A 632 10.04 11.79 -8.99
C ARG A 632 9.30 12.39 -7.81
N ILE A 633 9.90 12.33 -6.62
CA ILE A 633 9.33 12.94 -5.41
C ILE A 633 9.28 14.46 -5.61
N THR A 634 8.09 15.03 -5.45
CA THR A 634 7.84 16.47 -5.62
C THR A 634 7.32 17.14 -4.36
N SER A 635 6.73 16.38 -3.43
CA SER A 635 6.31 16.89 -2.13
C SER A 635 6.32 15.74 -1.13
N MET A 636 6.67 16.03 0.11
CA MET A 636 6.61 15.05 1.19
C MET A 636 6.26 15.71 2.51
N ALA A 637 5.59 14.97 3.37
CA ALA A 637 5.29 15.39 4.73
C ALA A 637 5.16 14.15 5.62
N ALA A 638 5.44 14.29 6.90
CA ALA A 638 5.40 13.17 7.81
C ALA A 638 4.85 13.59 9.18
N THR A 639 3.98 12.78 9.75
CA THR A 639 3.55 12.89 11.14
C THR A 639 4.44 12.01 12.02
N ALA A 640 4.13 11.94 13.31
CA ALA A 640 4.71 10.96 14.21
C ALA A 640 4.31 9.51 13.89
N ASP A 641 3.34 9.29 12.99
CA ASP A 641 2.80 7.97 12.69
C ASP A 641 2.98 7.55 11.23
N GLN A 642 2.88 8.48 10.26
CA GLN A 642 2.92 8.17 8.84
C GLN A 642 3.77 9.17 8.06
N ALA A 643 4.46 8.70 7.03
CA ALA A 643 5.11 9.51 6.02
C ALA A 643 4.34 9.39 4.70
N ALA A 644 4.10 10.54 4.05
CA ALA A 644 3.47 10.62 2.75
C ALA A 644 4.42 11.28 1.74
N PHE A 645 4.59 10.63 0.58
CA PHE A 645 5.38 11.11 -0.53
C PHE A 645 4.48 11.25 -1.75
N ILE A 646 4.43 12.44 -2.32
CA ILE A 646 3.85 12.65 -3.65
C ILE A 646 4.96 12.52 -4.67
N LEU A 647 4.73 11.64 -5.65
CA LEU A 647 5.62 11.49 -6.79
C LEU A 647 4.88 11.91 -8.06
N SER A 648 5.55 12.67 -8.91
CA SER A 648 4.97 13.24 -10.12
C SER A 648 5.81 12.95 -11.35
N ILE A 649 5.16 12.87 -12.50
CA ILE A 649 5.82 12.91 -13.82
C ILE A 649 5.69 14.34 -14.37
N PRO A 650 6.80 15.05 -14.64
CA PRO A 650 6.76 16.37 -15.28
C PRO A 650 6.27 16.31 -16.73
N LYS A 651 5.42 17.26 -17.16
CA LYS A 651 4.98 17.41 -18.56
C LYS A 651 6.12 17.75 -19.51
N ARG A 652 7.16 18.42 -19.00
CA ARG A 652 8.36 18.78 -19.75
C ARG A 652 9.50 17.89 -19.28
N LYS A 653 10.14 17.19 -20.20
CA LYS A 653 11.29 16.34 -19.90
C LYS A 653 12.39 17.20 -19.31
N LEU A 654 12.79 16.91 -18.07
CA LEU A 654 13.90 17.59 -17.42
C LEU A 654 15.21 17.04 -18.01
N MET A 655 16.21 17.90 -18.23
CA MET A 655 17.49 17.48 -18.80
C MET A 655 18.33 16.64 -17.84
N ASP A 656 18.04 16.70 -16.54
CA ASP A 656 18.70 15.92 -15.49
C ASP A 656 17.62 15.33 -14.58
N GLU A 657 17.59 14.00 -14.50
CA GLU A 657 16.54 13.24 -13.80
C GLU A 657 17.05 12.60 -12.51
N THR A 658 18.30 12.89 -12.11
CA THR A 658 18.91 12.27 -10.93
C THR A 658 18.26 12.84 -9.66
N GLN A 659 17.68 11.96 -8.86
CA GLN A 659 17.11 12.28 -7.55
C GLN A 659 17.66 11.33 -6.51
N GLU A 660 18.01 11.86 -5.35
CA GLU A 660 18.48 11.08 -4.21
C GLU A 660 17.70 11.43 -2.95
N THR A 661 17.58 10.44 -2.06
CA THR A 661 16.91 10.61 -0.77
C THR A 661 17.86 10.23 0.35
N LEU A 662 17.91 11.05 1.39
CA LEU A 662 18.75 10.82 2.56
C LEU A 662 17.92 10.96 3.84
N ARG A 663 18.14 10.03 4.77
CA ARG A 663 17.54 10.02 6.11
C ARG A 663 18.62 10.20 7.16
N THR A 664 18.46 11.16 8.06
CA THR A 664 19.44 11.46 9.12
C THR A 664 18.75 11.82 10.43
N SER A 665 19.34 11.44 11.57
CA SER A 665 18.82 11.83 12.89
C SER A 665 18.94 13.33 13.15
N ALA A 666 20.07 13.93 12.75
CA ALA A 666 20.30 15.37 12.79
C ALA A 666 20.07 16.01 11.41
N PHE A 667 19.94 17.34 11.36
CA PHE A 667 19.87 18.07 10.09
C PHE A 667 21.12 17.79 9.24
N PRO A 668 21.00 17.46 7.94
CA PRO A 668 22.08 16.88 7.13
C PRO A 668 23.14 17.90 6.64
N SER A 669 23.63 18.80 7.49
CA SER A 669 24.49 19.93 7.09
C SER A 669 25.80 19.53 6.40
N SER A 670 26.45 18.45 6.84
CA SER A 670 27.66 17.90 6.21
C SER A 670 27.38 17.35 4.81
N HIS A 671 26.30 16.57 4.68
CA HIS A 671 25.88 15.98 3.42
C HIS A 671 25.47 17.04 2.40
N VAL A 672 24.78 18.11 2.83
CA VAL A 672 24.41 19.21 1.92
C VAL A 672 25.63 19.77 1.19
N LYS A 673 26.73 20.01 1.91
CA LYS A 673 27.96 20.52 1.31
C LYS A 673 28.60 19.53 0.34
N GLU A 674 28.59 18.25 0.68
CA GLU A 674 29.05 17.18 -0.22
C GLU A 674 28.20 17.11 -1.49
N LYS A 675 26.87 17.18 -1.35
CA LYS A 675 25.92 17.12 -2.47
C LYS A 675 26.03 18.32 -3.40
N TRP A 676 26.27 19.52 -2.87
CA TRP A 676 26.54 20.70 -3.70
C TRP A 676 27.75 20.53 -4.61
N SER A 677 28.81 19.85 -4.16
CA SER A 677 29.98 19.56 -5.01
C SER A 677 29.66 18.65 -6.21
N LYS A 678 28.53 17.92 -6.13
CA LYS A 678 27.99 17.02 -7.16
C LYS A 678 26.81 17.63 -7.92
N ASN A 679 26.55 18.94 -7.77
CA ASN A 679 25.38 19.65 -8.31
C ASN A 679 24.02 19.07 -7.88
N LEU A 680 23.98 18.44 -6.70
CA LEU A 680 22.78 17.94 -6.05
C LEU A 680 22.31 18.95 -5.00
N TYR A 681 21.08 19.43 -5.13
CA TYR A 681 20.52 20.48 -4.28
C TYR A 681 19.26 19.99 -3.58
N ILE A 682 19.01 20.43 -2.34
CA ILE A 682 17.78 20.08 -1.62
C ILE A 682 16.59 20.62 -2.41
N ALA A 683 15.68 19.73 -2.80
CA ALA A 683 14.42 20.05 -3.45
C ALA A 683 13.24 20.04 -2.48
N SER A 684 13.29 19.17 -1.47
CA SER A 684 12.28 19.11 -0.42
C SER A 684 12.91 18.55 0.86
N ILE A 685 12.40 18.99 2.01
CA ILE A 685 12.80 18.48 3.32
C ILE A 685 11.57 18.36 4.22
N CYS A 686 11.54 17.32 5.05
CA CYS A 686 10.57 17.18 6.14
C CYS A 686 11.20 16.45 7.33
N TYR A 687 10.51 16.45 8.46
CA TYR A 687 10.92 15.75 9.67
C TYR A 687 9.76 14.91 10.17
N GLY A 688 10.00 13.63 10.46
CA GLY A 688 8.96 12.74 10.96
C GLY A 688 9.45 11.33 11.17
N ARG A 689 8.52 10.43 11.50
CA ARG A 689 8.87 9.05 11.87
C ARG A 689 9.35 8.26 10.65
N THR A 690 10.46 7.57 10.85
CA THR A 690 11.07 6.62 9.93
C THR A 690 11.56 5.41 10.73
N VAL A 691 11.94 4.33 10.05
CA VAL A 691 12.62 3.19 10.67
C VAL A 691 14.11 3.27 10.38
N CYS A 692 14.93 3.09 11.42
CA CYS A 692 16.38 2.96 11.31
C CYS A 692 16.77 1.70 10.53
#